data_AF-A0A4U5P4D5-F1
#
_entry.id   AF-A0A4U5P4D5-F1
#
_cell.length_a   1.000
_cell.length_b   1.000
_cell.length_c   1.000
_cell.angle_alpha   90.00
_cell.angle_beta   90.00
_cell.angle_gamma   90.00
#
_symmetry.space_group_name_H-M   'P 1'
#
loop_
_entity.id
_entity.type
_entity.pdbx_description
1 polymer ?
#
loop_
_entity_poly.entity_id
_entity_poly.type
_entity_poly.pdbx_seq_one_letter_code
_entity_poly.pdbx_strand_id
1 'polypeptide(L)'
;MDGDSLCGDNDDFDWDSEDEKEIENFASSSSSSLRLPQVETRSSSAEASSSVGSTSGSKMINHFVKMGFPEKMVAEAIQENCKGEEDEDSILETLLKYSTSSSASSSGSKLFDRFVGMGFAEKMVAKAIQENGEGDADSVLETLLTYAAIGKSPQEQPNNDSDHCSSGHEGSFLDDFSDVDSADDEVITKTVSDEDNKLAFLRRMGYKEADASIAITRCGTEATISELADFICAAQIAKAEDAFFAEDEKKPKHLDKQKKRSFLESDMLEKKRQKGLENGDDEGVRLPNPMVGFGVPTEPGIVTCRTLSEAAIGPPFFYYENVALAPKGVWQTISRFLYDVEPEFVDSKHFCAAARKRGYVHNLPIHNRFPLLPLPPHTIHEALPLTRKWWPAWDERTKLNCLQTCIASAKLTEKIRKALEAYEGEPPLHVQKFILDECRKWNLVWVGRNKVAPLEADEVEMLLGFPRNHTRGGGISRTDRYKSLGNSFQVDTVAYHLSSLKDLFPRGINVLSLFSGIGGAEVALHRLGIRLKNVVSVEISNVNRSIMSCWWEQTNQTGNLIHIEDVQHLTADRLEHLMTMYGSFDLVVGGSPCNNLAGSNRHHRDGLEGKESSLFFDYCRILDVVKSLTSRYS
;
A
#
# COMPACT_ATOMS: atom_id res chain seq x y z
N MET A 1 -24.18 38.75 -29.39
CA MET A 1 -23.51 39.71 -28.48
C MET A 1 -23.50 39.07 -27.10
N ASP A 2 -22.81 37.95 -26.90
CA ASP A 2 -21.36 37.64 -27.04
C ASP A 2 -20.53 38.13 -25.84
N GLY A 3 -19.76 37.19 -25.29
CA GLY A 3 -18.80 37.31 -24.17
C GLY A 3 -19.06 36.22 -23.12
N ASP A 4 -18.63 34.94 -23.24
CA ASP A 4 -17.25 34.40 -23.38
C ASP A 4 -16.26 35.01 -22.38
N SER A 5 -15.43 34.31 -21.59
CA SER A 5 -15.17 32.92 -21.18
C SER A 5 -14.09 33.08 -20.06
N LEU A 6 -13.91 32.23 -19.04
CA LEU A 6 -12.96 31.09 -19.04
C LEU A 6 -12.88 30.54 -17.60
N CYS A 7 -13.32 29.30 -17.41
CA CYS A 7 -13.01 28.45 -16.26
C CYS A 7 -11.70 27.70 -16.53
N GLY A 8 -10.83 27.62 -15.52
CA GLY A 8 -9.55 26.92 -15.60
C GLY A 8 -9.72 25.41 -15.48
N ASP A 9 -8.97 24.71 -16.33
CA ASP A 9 -8.89 23.26 -16.45
C ASP A 9 -8.24 22.63 -15.20
N ASN A 10 -8.90 21.61 -14.65
CA ASN A 10 -8.30 20.59 -13.78
C ASN A 10 -8.26 19.30 -14.60
N ASP A 11 -7.11 19.02 -15.21
CA ASP A 11 -6.86 17.77 -15.92
C ASP A 11 -6.59 16.63 -14.91
N ASP A 12 -7.65 15.95 -14.49
CA ASP A 12 -7.56 14.60 -13.91
C ASP A 12 -7.93 13.61 -15.04
N PHE A 13 -6.89 13.06 -15.68
CA PHE A 13 -7.05 12.19 -16.84
C PHE A 13 -7.47 10.78 -16.36
N ASP A 14 -8.72 10.43 -16.66
CA ASP A 14 -9.37 9.15 -16.37
C ASP A 14 -9.02 8.12 -17.46
N TRP A 15 -8.16 7.17 -17.11
CA TRP A 15 -7.55 6.21 -18.05
C TRP A 15 -8.33 4.90 -18.25
N ASP A 16 -9.56 4.77 -17.73
CA ASP A 16 -10.35 3.52 -17.84
C ASP A 16 -11.50 3.57 -18.87
N SER A 17 -11.50 4.57 -19.77
CA SER A 17 -12.64 4.86 -20.67
C SER A 17 -12.52 4.39 -22.13
N GLU A 18 -11.44 3.70 -22.54
CA GLU A 18 -11.20 3.36 -23.97
C GLU A 18 -11.56 1.91 -24.40
N ASP A 19 -12.52 1.25 -23.74
CA ASP A 19 -12.87 -0.16 -24.03
C ASP A 19 -14.08 -0.34 -24.98
N GLU A 20 -14.32 0.54 -25.97
CA GLU A 20 -15.51 0.41 -26.86
C GLU A 20 -15.30 0.52 -28.39
N LYS A 21 -14.12 0.26 -28.96
CA LYS A 21 -14.01 0.15 -30.44
C LYS A 21 -13.22 -1.06 -30.89
N GLU A 22 -13.99 -2.10 -31.21
CA GLU A 22 -13.56 -3.38 -31.76
C GLU A 22 -13.55 -3.38 -33.31
N ILE A 23 -12.61 -4.19 -33.85
CA ILE A 23 -12.60 -4.91 -35.14
C ILE A 23 -12.37 -4.09 -36.43
N GLU A 24 -11.18 -4.27 -37.05
CA GLU A 24 -11.03 -4.89 -38.39
C GLU A 24 -9.55 -5.02 -38.80
N ASN A 25 -9.26 -6.12 -39.51
CA ASN A 25 -8.11 -6.41 -40.39
C ASN A 25 -6.85 -7.10 -39.83
N PHE A 26 -6.88 -8.43 -40.03
CA PHE A 26 -5.76 -9.34 -40.21
C PHE A 26 -4.85 -8.94 -41.39
N ALA A 27 -3.53 -9.03 -41.20
CA ALA A 27 -2.61 -9.63 -42.18
C ALA A 27 -1.22 -9.90 -41.56
N SER A 28 -0.73 -11.09 -41.90
CA SER A 28 0.48 -11.81 -41.47
C SER A 28 1.78 -11.40 -42.19
N SER A 29 2.93 -11.47 -41.50
CA SER A 29 4.27 -11.86 -42.04
C SER A 29 5.32 -11.81 -40.90
N SER A 30 5.85 -12.92 -40.37
CA SER A 30 6.96 -13.78 -40.83
C SER A 30 8.40 -13.25 -40.63
N SER A 31 9.03 -13.76 -39.54
CA SER A 31 10.38 -14.35 -39.41
C SER A 31 11.68 -13.68 -39.92
N SER A 32 12.66 -13.53 -39.01
CA SER A 32 14.12 -13.78 -39.18
C SER A 32 14.82 -13.50 -37.82
N SER A 33 15.39 -14.41 -37.02
CA SER A 33 16.53 -15.34 -37.16
C SER A 33 17.94 -14.70 -37.11
N LEU A 34 18.75 -15.18 -36.12
CA LEU A 34 20.23 -15.16 -35.97
C LEU A 34 20.86 -13.86 -35.40
N ARG A 35 21.84 -13.83 -34.47
CA ARG A 35 22.94 -14.76 -34.12
C ARG A 35 23.62 -14.32 -32.79
N LEU A 36 24.18 -15.29 -32.03
CA LEU A 36 25.15 -15.14 -30.91
C LEU A 36 26.60 -14.87 -31.43
N PRO A 37 27.56 -14.44 -30.57
CA PRO A 37 28.45 -15.35 -29.79
C PRO A 37 28.78 -14.84 -28.34
N GLN A 38 28.80 -15.70 -27.30
CA GLN A 38 29.91 -16.53 -26.76
C GLN A 38 31.09 -15.72 -26.12
N VAL A 39 31.08 -15.51 -24.80
CA VAL A 39 31.87 -16.13 -23.69
C VAL A 39 33.39 -15.89 -23.71
N GLU A 40 33.93 -15.33 -22.61
CA GLU A 40 35.15 -15.85 -21.95
C GLU A 40 35.23 -15.47 -20.45
N THR A 41 35.43 -16.50 -19.63
CA THR A 41 35.64 -16.53 -18.17
C THR A 41 37.08 -16.24 -17.76
N ARG A 42 37.30 -15.67 -16.57
CA ARG A 42 38.50 -15.97 -15.73
C ARG A 42 38.21 -15.81 -14.23
N SER A 43 38.66 -16.81 -13.48
CA SER A 43 38.54 -17.01 -12.03
C SER A 43 39.87 -16.67 -11.33
N SER A 44 39.83 -16.24 -10.05
CA SER A 44 40.73 -16.75 -9.00
C SER A 44 40.40 -16.23 -7.59
N SER A 45 40.35 -17.18 -6.64
CA SER A 45 40.41 -17.17 -5.16
C SER A 45 41.73 -16.57 -4.59
N ALA A 46 42.04 -16.34 -3.29
CA ALA A 46 41.70 -16.99 -2.01
C ALA A 46 42.23 -16.18 -0.77
N GLU A 47 41.53 -16.34 0.39
CA GLU A 47 41.94 -16.54 1.82
C GLU A 47 42.85 -15.65 2.72
N ALA A 48 42.33 -15.46 3.97
CA ALA A 48 42.91 -15.58 5.36
C ALA A 48 44.06 -14.63 5.83
N SER A 49 44.26 -14.20 7.10
CA SER A 49 43.82 -14.64 8.46
C SER A 49 44.19 -13.61 9.59
N SER A 50 43.43 -13.65 10.70
CA SER A 50 43.60 -13.35 12.16
C SER A 50 44.75 -12.51 12.79
N SER A 51 44.42 -11.75 13.87
CA SER A 51 45.18 -11.70 15.14
C SER A 51 44.37 -11.20 16.38
N VAL A 52 44.78 -11.71 17.56
CA VAL A 52 44.19 -11.77 18.92
C VAL A 52 44.27 -10.50 19.80
N GLY A 53 43.28 -10.27 20.70
CA GLY A 53 43.55 -10.00 22.13
C GLY A 53 43.17 -8.64 22.78
N SER A 54 42.30 -8.71 23.83
CA SER A 54 42.03 -7.71 24.89
C SER A 54 41.14 -6.50 24.56
N THR A 55 39.81 -6.65 24.69
CA THR A 55 38.87 -5.48 24.72
C THR A 55 37.49 -5.76 25.34
N SER A 56 37.21 -6.94 25.90
CA SER A 56 35.83 -7.35 26.18
C SER A 56 35.19 -6.67 27.40
N GLY A 57 35.87 -6.62 28.54
CA GLY A 57 35.30 -6.09 29.79
C GLY A 57 34.93 -4.60 29.77
N SER A 58 35.64 -3.76 29.02
CA SER A 58 35.31 -2.32 28.96
C SER A 58 34.15 -2.00 28.01
N LYS A 59 33.84 -2.89 27.06
CA LYS A 59 32.71 -2.73 26.14
C LYS A 59 31.38 -3.00 26.82
N MET A 60 31.29 -4.03 27.67
CA MET A 60 30.05 -4.35 28.39
C MET A 60 29.69 -3.31 29.45
N ILE A 61 30.68 -2.80 30.20
CA ILE A 61 30.43 -1.71 31.16
C ILE A 61 29.85 -0.51 30.42
N ASN A 62 30.44 -0.13 29.30
CA ASN A 62 29.97 1.02 28.52
C ASN A 62 28.59 0.76 27.87
N HIS A 63 28.29 -0.49 27.49
CA HIS A 63 26.99 -0.90 26.98
C HIS A 63 25.87 -0.70 28.02
N PHE A 64 26.03 -1.25 29.23
CA PHE A 64 24.99 -1.15 30.26
C PHE A 64 24.90 0.23 30.91
N VAL A 65 26.01 0.98 30.99
CA VAL A 65 25.98 2.39 31.41
C VAL A 65 25.24 3.24 30.37
N LYS A 66 25.40 2.96 29.06
CA LYS A 66 24.63 3.63 28.01
C LYS A 66 23.14 3.26 28.01
N MET A 67 22.77 2.11 28.59
CA MET A 67 21.38 1.73 28.87
C MET A 67 20.82 2.37 30.15
N GLY A 68 21.60 3.20 30.85
CA GLY A 68 21.13 4.02 31.98
C GLY A 68 21.40 3.41 33.37
N PHE A 69 22.12 2.30 33.46
CA PHE A 69 22.47 1.71 34.76
C PHE A 69 23.70 2.40 35.38
N PRO A 70 23.72 2.66 36.71
CA PRO A 70 24.87 3.26 37.37
C PRO A 70 26.11 2.37 37.24
N GLU A 71 27.24 2.96 36.83
CA GLU A 71 28.49 2.24 36.56
C GLU A 71 28.94 1.35 37.74
N LYS A 72 28.69 1.80 38.98
CA LYS A 72 28.99 1.02 40.19
C LYS A 72 28.16 -0.27 40.30
N MET A 73 26.87 -0.22 39.93
CA MET A 73 25.97 -1.38 39.96
C MET A 73 26.29 -2.36 38.83
N VAL A 74 26.69 -1.84 37.66
CA VAL A 74 27.16 -2.62 36.51
C VAL A 74 28.47 -3.35 36.85
N ALA A 75 29.41 -2.69 37.52
CA ALA A 75 30.66 -3.32 37.95
C ALA A 75 30.42 -4.45 38.98
N GLU A 76 29.51 -4.25 39.94
CA GLU A 76 29.15 -5.28 40.92
C GLU A 76 28.44 -6.48 40.26
N ALA A 77 27.50 -6.24 39.33
CA ALA A 77 26.80 -7.30 38.59
C ALA A 77 27.71 -8.11 37.66
N ILE A 78 28.71 -7.47 37.04
CA ILE A 78 29.72 -8.16 36.23
C ILE A 78 30.65 -8.99 37.12
N GLN A 79 31.05 -8.46 38.28
CA GLN A 79 31.95 -9.16 39.20
C GLN A 79 31.30 -10.40 39.83
N GLU A 80 29.99 -10.36 40.08
CA GLU A 80 29.23 -11.47 40.63
C GLU A 80 28.99 -12.61 39.62
N ASN A 81 28.90 -12.26 38.33
CA ASN A 81 28.72 -13.20 37.23
C ASN A 81 30.04 -13.70 36.60
N CYS A 82 31.21 -13.29 37.10
CA CYS A 82 32.52 -13.74 36.62
C CYS A 82 32.85 -15.20 37.00
N LYS A 83 32.19 -16.15 36.34
CA LYS A 83 32.63 -17.55 36.20
C LYS A 83 32.61 -17.98 34.73
N GLY A 84 33.48 -17.34 33.95
CA GLY A 84 34.02 -17.95 32.72
C GLY A 84 33.26 -17.78 31.42
N GLU A 85 32.02 -17.26 31.41
CA GLU A 85 31.31 -16.91 30.18
C GLU A 85 30.66 -15.52 30.32
N GLU A 86 30.94 -14.63 29.38
CA GLU A 86 30.37 -13.27 29.30
C GLU A 86 28.96 -13.36 28.72
N ASP A 87 27.97 -13.69 29.56
CA ASP A 87 26.55 -13.73 29.18
C ASP A 87 25.86 -12.40 29.53
N GLU A 88 25.52 -11.61 28.50
CA GLU A 88 24.86 -10.31 28.61
C GLU A 88 23.48 -10.40 29.28
N ASP A 89 22.75 -11.49 29.04
CA ASP A 89 21.40 -11.69 29.56
C ASP A 89 21.40 -11.95 31.07
N SER A 90 22.36 -12.75 31.56
CA SER A 90 22.57 -13.00 32.99
C SER A 90 22.97 -11.73 33.76
N ILE A 91 23.73 -10.82 33.12
CA ILE A 91 24.11 -9.53 33.73
C ILE A 91 22.90 -8.58 33.77
N LEU A 92 22.11 -8.54 32.69
CA LEU A 92 20.89 -7.73 32.63
C LEU A 92 19.85 -8.19 33.66
N GLU A 93 19.66 -9.49 33.85
CA GLU A 93 18.74 -10.04 34.85
C GLU A 93 19.17 -9.65 36.28
N THR A 94 20.46 -9.74 36.59
CA THR A 94 21.00 -9.30 37.89
C THR A 94 20.83 -7.78 38.10
N LEU A 95 21.05 -6.97 37.08
CA LEU A 95 20.83 -5.51 37.13
C LEU A 95 19.36 -5.12 37.35
N LEU A 96 18.43 -5.83 36.71
CA LEU A 96 17.00 -5.66 36.92
C LEU A 96 16.61 -6.08 38.35
N LYS A 97 17.19 -7.16 38.86
CA LYS A 97 16.97 -7.63 40.22
C LYS A 97 17.43 -6.61 41.26
N TYR A 98 18.61 -6.00 41.08
CA TYR A 98 19.07 -4.91 41.94
C TYR A 98 18.15 -3.70 41.93
N SER A 99 17.62 -3.37 40.75
CA SER A 99 16.64 -2.28 40.59
C SER A 99 15.31 -2.53 41.32
N THR A 100 14.88 -3.80 41.43
CA THR A 100 13.65 -4.16 42.15
C THR A 100 13.82 -4.28 43.67
N SER A 101 15.03 -4.57 44.15
CA SER A 101 15.31 -4.77 45.58
C SER A 101 15.46 -3.48 46.39
N SER A 102 15.69 -2.35 45.73
CA SER A 102 15.83 -1.03 46.37
C SER A 102 14.56 -0.20 46.20
N SER A 103 13.50 -0.50 46.97
CA SER A 103 12.59 0.49 47.62
C SER A 103 11.18 -0.06 47.95
N ALA A 104 11.07 -0.68 49.12
CA ALA A 104 9.81 -0.81 49.84
C ALA A 104 9.56 0.47 50.67
N SER A 105 8.55 1.30 50.30
CA SER A 105 7.63 2.07 51.18
C SER A 105 7.02 3.29 50.45
N SER A 106 5.79 3.67 50.83
CA SER A 106 4.98 4.87 50.47
C SER A 106 4.50 5.01 49.01
N SER A 107 3.18 5.00 48.82
CA SER A 107 2.53 4.88 47.50
C SER A 107 2.33 6.19 46.72
N GLY A 108 2.64 7.35 47.30
CA GLY A 108 2.44 8.65 46.62
C GLY A 108 3.64 9.15 45.81
N SER A 109 4.87 8.70 46.08
CA SER A 109 6.08 9.19 45.38
C SER A 109 6.50 8.32 44.20
N LYS A 110 6.04 7.07 44.13
CA LYS A 110 6.58 6.05 43.20
C LYS A 110 6.24 6.30 41.74
N LEU A 111 5.06 6.85 41.46
CA LEU A 111 4.60 7.10 40.09
C LEU A 111 5.26 8.37 39.54
N PHE A 112 5.34 9.41 40.36
CA PHE A 112 6.06 10.64 40.07
C PHE A 112 7.55 10.39 39.81
N ASP A 113 8.25 9.71 40.73
CA ASP A 113 9.68 9.40 40.60
C ASP A 113 9.97 8.48 39.41
N ARG A 114 9.03 7.58 39.05
CA ARG A 114 9.13 6.71 37.87
C ARG A 114 9.09 7.51 36.56
N PHE A 115 8.17 8.45 36.41
CA PHE A 115 8.08 9.25 35.18
C PHE A 115 9.19 10.29 35.08
N VAL A 116 9.62 10.86 36.21
CA VAL A 116 10.80 11.74 36.25
C VAL A 116 12.07 10.96 35.91
N GLY A 117 12.22 9.73 36.43
CA GLY A 117 13.33 8.82 36.08
C GLY A 117 13.35 8.38 34.61
N MET A 118 12.20 8.37 33.93
CA MET A 118 12.09 8.15 32.48
C MET A 118 12.43 9.40 31.64
N GLY A 119 12.80 10.51 32.28
CA GLY A 119 13.29 11.73 31.61
C GLY A 119 12.23 12.80 31.35
N PHE A 120 11.02 12.67 31.91
CA PHE A 120 9.99 13.70 31.81
C PHE A 120 10.21 14.81 32.84
N ALA A 121 9.96 16.07 32.46
CA ALA A 121 10.15 17.20 33.38
C ALA A 121 9.14 17.14 34.54
N GLU A 122 9.63 17.33 35.77
CA GLU A 122 8.85 17.26 37.02
C GLU A 122 7.53 18.05 36.97
N LYS A 123 7.55 19.24 36.33
CA LYS A 123 6.35 20.08 36.18
C LYS A 123 5.29 19.46 35.27
N MET A 124 5.69 18.72 34.24
CA MET A 124 4.76 18.01 33.35
C MET A 124 4.18 16.78 34.03
N VAL A 125 5.01 16.05 34.78
CA VAL A 125 4.61 14.86 35.55
C VAL A 125 3.62 15.23 36.65
N ALA A 126 3.86 16.32 37.38
CA ALA A 126 2.92 16.81 38.40
C ALA A 126 1.55 17.15 37.78
N LYS A 127 1.55 17.84 36.64
CA LYS A 127 0.32 18.25 35.96
C LYS A 127 -0.45 17.05 35.38
N ALA A 128 0.24 16.11 34.76
CA ALA A 128 -0.36 14.89 34.20
C ALA A 128 -0.96 13.97 35.27
N ILE A 129 -0.33 13.90 36.45
CA ILE A 129 -0.87 13.16 37.61
C ILE A 129 -2.06 13.90 38.22
N GLN A 130 -2.03 15.23 38.28
CA GLN A 130 -3.17 16.04 38.78
C GLN A 130 -4.41 15.91 37.89
N GLU A 131 -4.24 15.78 36.57
CA GLU A 131 -5.33 15.69 35.60
C GLU A 131 -5.96 14.30 35.53
N ASN A 132 -5.17 13.23 35.68
CA ASN A 132 -5.64 11.85 35.48
C ASN A 132 -5.76 11.02 36.78
N GLY A 133 -5.23 11.51 37.89
CA GLY A 133 -5.18 10.79 39.16
C GLY A 133 -4.09 9.69 39.22
N GLU A 134 -3.70 9.30 40.43
CA GLU A 134 -2.57 8.36 40.68
C GLU A 134 -2.89 6.87 40.41
N GLY A 135 -4.12 6.55 40.02
CA GLY A 135 -4.59 5.16 39.87
C GLY A 135 -4.32 4.53 38.51
N ASP A 136 -4.01 5.31 37.48
CA ASP A 136 -3.87 4.84 36.09
C ASP A 136 -2.59 5.38 35.43
N ALA A 137 -1.52 4.57 35.50
CA ALA A 137 -0.20 4.92 35.00
C ALA A 137 -0.16 5.07 33.46
N ASP A 138 -1.04 4.38 32.74
CA ASP A 138 -1.06 4.39 31.27
C ASP A 138 -1.68 5.69 30.76
N SER A 139 -2.76 6.17 31.41
CA SER A 139 -3.36 7.47 31.12
C SER A 139 -2.43 8.65 31.41
N VAL A 140 -1.62 8.57 32.48
CA VAL A 140 -0.59 9.57 32.80
C VAL A 140 0.53 9.57 31.75
N LEU A 141 0.97 8.39 31.29
CA LEU A 141 2.01 8.27 30.26
C LEU A 141 1.55 8.86 28.92
N GLU A 142 0.33 8.55 28.47
CA GLU A 142 -0.23 9.10 27.23
C GLU A 142 -0.35 10.63 27.27
N THR A 143 -0.76 11.17 28.41
CA THR A 143 -0.82 12.63 28.62
C THR A 143 0.58 13.27 28.60
N LEU A 144 1.57 12.59 29.18
CA LEU A 144 2.97 13.05 29.16
C LEU A 144 3.59 13.01 27.77
N LEU A 145 3.30 11.97 26.99
CA LEU A 145 3.73 11.87 25.59
C LEU A 145 3.08 12.97 24.75
N THR A 146 1.83 13.30 25.03
CA THR A 146 1.11 14.42 24.38
C THR A 146 1.77 15.76 24.71
N TYR A 147 2.10 16.02 25.98
CA TYR A 147 2.83 17.22 26.37
C TYR A 147 4.25 17.30 25.78
N ALA A 148 4.93 16.16 25.68
CA ALA A 148 6.26 16.09 25.05
C ALA A 148 6.21 16.30 23.53
N ALA A 149 5.13 15.90 22.85
CA ALA A 149 4.92 16.12 21.43
C ALA A 149 4.61 17.59 21.11
N ILE A 150 3.84 18.27 21.97
CA ILE A 150 3.52 19.70 21.82
C ILE A 150 4.78 20.56 22.10
N GLY A 151 5.71 20.08 22.91
CA GLY A 151 6.94 20.80 23.29
C GLY A 151 8.13 20.69 22.32
N LYS A 152 8.04 19.98 21.18
CA LYS A 152 9.16 19.78 20.24
C LYS A 152 8.88 20.41 18.86
N SER A 153 9.02 21.74 18.79
CA SER A 153 9.20 22.52 17.56
C SER A 153 10.51 23.33 17.66
N PRO A 154 11.24 23.68 16.57
CA PRO A 154 12.63 24.11 16.65
C PRO A 154 12.85 25.52 17.23
N GLN A 155 13.92 25.62 18.02
CA GLN A 155 14.45 26.72 18.82
C GLN A 155 14.37 28.16 18.25
N GLU A 156 13.96 29.08 19.14
CA GLU A 156 14.37 30.50 19.15
C GLU A 156 15.81 30.67 19.69
N GLN A 157 16.45 31.79 19.31
CA GLN A 157 17.71 32.29 19.85
C GLN A 157 17.55 33.78 20.27
N PRO A 158 18.43 34.37 21.13
CA PRO A 158 18.13 34.56 22.55
C PRO A 158 18.23 36.02 23.08
N ASN A 159 17.84 36.18 24.36
CA ASN A 159 18.29 37.12 25.41
C ASN A 159 17.49 38.39 25.79
N ASN A 160 17.43 38.55 27.14
CA ASN A 160 17.24 39.72 28.03
C ASN A 160 15.80 40.24 28.25
N ASP A 161 15.30 40.53 29.46
CA ASP A 161 15.89 40.69 30.81
C ASP A 161 14.79 40.62 31.90
N SER A 162 15.20 40.23 33.13
CA SER A 162 14.74 40.64 34.48
C SER A 162 13.23 40.84 34.80
N ASP A 163 12.66 40.08 35.74
CA ASP A 163 12.65 40.42 37.19
C ASP A 163 11.61 39.65 38.05
N HIS A 164 12.13 39.11 39.16
CA HIS A 164 11.57 38.92 40.51
C HIS A 164 10.07 38.62 40.80
N CYS A 165 9.84 37.35 41.15
CA CYS A 165 9.23 36.77 42.37
C CYS A 165 8.14 37.46 43.22
N SER A 166 7.24 36.57 43.68
CA SER A 166 6.42 36.56 44.92
C SER A 166 5.11 37.33 44.83
N SER A 167 3.99 36.93 45.41
CA SER A 167 3.58 35.89 46.36
C SER A 167 2.04 35.79 46.22
N GLY A 168 1.39 34.65 46.42
CA GLY A 168 0.87 34.28 47.74
C GLY A 168 -0.60 33.87 47.62
N HIS A 169 -0.87 32.62 48.02
CA HIS A 169 -2.05 32.09 48.72
C HIS A 169 -3.44 32.57 48.26
N GLU A 170 -4.18 31.67 47.61
CA GLU A 170 -5.21 30.81 48.25
C GLU A 170 -6.55 31.53 48.43
N GLY A 171 -7.61 30.94 47.88
CA GLY A 171 -8.96 31.22 48.35
C GLY A 171 -10.05 31.13 47.30
N SER A 172 -10.48 29.90 47.03
CA SER A 172 -11.91 29.54 46.98
C SER A 172 -12.77 30.16 45.87
N PHE A 173 -12.92 29.38 44.80
CA PHE A 173 -14.10 29.36 43.95
C PHE A 173 -15.28 28.77 44.73
N LEU A 174 -16.42 29.47 44.81
CA LEU A 174 -17.74 28.86 44.98
C LEU A 174 -18.82 29.77 44.39
N ASP A 175 -19.66 29.13 43.57
CA ASP A 175 -21.04 29.42 43.18
C ASP A 175 -21.36 30.76 42.49
N ASP A 176 -21.98 30.69 41.30
CA ASP A 176 -23.44 30.78 41.21
C ASP A 176 -23.93 30.59 39.76
N PHE A 177 -25.07 29.92 39.61
CA PHE A 177 -25.79 29.73 38.36
C PHE A 177 -26.55 31.01 37.98
N SER A 178 -26.69 31.32 36.68
CA SER A 178 -27.99 31.72 36.12
C SER A 178 -27.94 31.99 34.61
N ASP A 179 -28.87 31.36 33.92
CA ASP A 179 -29.40 31.73 32.60
C ASP A 179 -30.12 33.09 32.68
N VAL A 180 -29.92 33.95 31.68
CA VAL A 180 -30.89 34.99 31.28
C VAL A 180 -30.88 35.18 29.76
N ASP A 181 -31.99 34.80 29.12
CA ASP A 181 -32.37 35.27 27.79
C ASP A 181 -32.77 36.75 27.88
N SER A 182 -32.32 37.58 26.93
CA SER A 182 -33.06 38.77 26.52
C SER A 182 -32.73 39.14 25.08
N ALA A 183 -33.78 39.24 24.28
CA ALA A 183 -33.75 39.67 22.90
C ALA A 183 -33.75 41.21 22.75
N ASP A 184 -33.29 41.61 21.57
CA ASP A 184 -33.54 42.79 20.75
C ASP A 184 -32.85 44.16 20.95
N ASP A 185 -32.35 44.57 19.78
CA ASP A 185 -32.32 45.89 19.13
C ASP A 185 -31.02 46.70 18.99
N GLU A 186 -30.81 47.05 17.72
CA GLU A 186 -29.65 47.61 17.05
C GLU A 186 -29.29 49.03 17.48
N VAL A 187 -27.99 49.31 17.65
CA VAL A 187 -27.40 50.61 17.23
C VAL A 187 -26.00 50.37 16.64
N ILE A 188 -25.90 50.69 15.35
CA ILE A 188 -24.70 50.70 14.51
C ILE A 188 -23.65 51.68 15.06
N THR A 189 -22.47 51.16 15.43
CA THR A 189 -21.21 51.91 15.40
C THR A 189 -20.17 51.13 14.63
N LYS A 190 -19.88 51.59 13.41
CA LYS A 190 -18.83 51.16 12.47
C LYS A 190 -17.75 50.26 13.07
N THR A 191 -17.89 48.98 12.77
CA THR A 191 -16.81 47.98 12.79
C THR A 191 -15.71 48.44 11.84
N VAL A 192 -14.48 48.55 12.34
CA VAL A 192 -13.29 48.47 11.49
C VAL A 192 -13.33 47.09 10.84
N SER A 193 -13.20 46.99 9.53
CA SER A 193 -13.43 45.74 8.81
C SER A 193 -12.53 44.64 9.37
N ASP A 194 -13.08 43.46 9.60
CA ASP A 194 -12.34 42.32 10.17
C ASP A 194 -11.15 41.91 9.25
N GLU A 195 -11.24 42.29 7.97
CA GLU A 195 -10.19 42.16 6.96
C GLU A 195 -8.96 43.04 7.24
N ASP A 196 -9.17 44.29 7.66
CA ASP A 196 -8.07 45.23 7.95
C ASP A 196 -7.24 44.78 9.17
N ASN A 197 -7.90 44.15 10.15
CA ASN A 197 -7.24 43.60 11.34
C ASN A 197 -6.42 42.35 11.00
N LYS A 198 -6.94 41.45 10.15
CA LYS A 198 -6.22 40.26 9.66
C LYS A 198 -5.02 40.64 8.79
N LEU A 199 -5.18 41.65 7.92
CA LEU A 199 -4.10 42.17 7.08
C LEU A 199 -2.97 42.79 7.93
N ALA A 200 -3.32 43.58 8.95
CA ALA A 200 -2.35 44.17 9.87
C ALA A 200 -1.58 43.11 10.67
N PHE A 201 -2.24 42.02 11.06
CA PHE A 201 -1.63 40.92 11.80
C PHE A 201 -0.64 40.11 10.94
N LEU A 202 -1.01 39.79 9.69
CA LEU A 202 -0.11 39.11 8.74
C LEU A 202 1.11 39.98 8.39
N ARG A 203 0.93 41.31 8.29
CA ARG A 203 2.04 42.24 8.13
C ARG A 203 2.99 42.22 9.33
N ARG A 204 2.45 42.11 10.55
CA ARG A 204 3.24 41.98 11.79
C ARG A 204 4.01 40.66 11.88
N MET A 205 3.51 39.60 11.22
CA MET A 205 4.23 38.32 11.04
C MET A 205 5.31 38.36 9.95
N GLY A 206 5.48 39.49 9.24
CA GLY A 206 6.54 39.67 8.24
C GLY A 206 6.14 39.36 6.80
N TYR A 207 4.86 39.06 6.54
CA TYR A 207 4.38 38.83 5.17
C TYR A 207 4.17 40.14 4.40
N LYS A 208 4.40 40.10 3.08
CA LYS A 208 4.16 41.25 2.19
C LYS A 208 2.66 41.51 2.08
N GLU A 209 2.26 42.78 2.13
CA GLU A 209 0.86 43.21 2.06
C GLU A 209 0.14 42.70 0.80
N ALA A 210 0.84 42.62 -0.34
CA ALA A 210 0.29 42.07 -1.57
C ALA A 210 -0.03 40.57 -1.45
N ASP A 211 0.83 39.78 -0.82
CA ASP A 211 0.59 38.33 -0.65
C ASP A 211 -0.50 38.08 0.41
N ALA A 212 -0.55 38.89 1.47
CA ALA A 212 -1.59 38.83 2.50
C ALA A 212 -2.98 39.21 1.96
N SER A 213 -3.08 40.25 1.12
CA SER A 213 -4.34 40.64 0.48
C SER A 213 -4.84 39.59 -0.51
N ILE A 214 -3.93 38.95 -1.27
CA ILE A 214 -4.27 37.84 -2.17
C ILE A 214 -4.78 36.63 -1.35
N ALA A 215 -4.14 36.30 -0.23
CA ALA A 215 -4.55 35.21 0.63
C ALA A 215 -5.96 35.44 1.21
N ILE A 216 -6.25 36.64 1.73
CA ILE A 216 -7.57 36.98 2.27
C ILE A 216 -8.65 36.89 1.18
N THR A 217 -8.36 37.35 -0.04
CA THR A 217 -9.31 37.30 -1.16
C THR A 217 -9.57 35.87 -1.64
N ARG A 218 -8.58 34.97 -1.55
CA ARG A 218 -8.67 33.58 -2.05
C ARG A 218 -9.20 32.59 -1.02
N CYS A 219 -8.87 32.78 0.25
CA CYS A 219 -9.30 31.90 1.34
C CYS A 219 -10.64 32.33 1.95
N GLY A 220 -11.11 33.56 1.66
CA GLY A 220 -12.36 34.10 2.18
C GLY A 220 -12.20 34.77 3.55
N THR A 221 -13.16 35.63 3.89
CA THR A 221 -13.13 36.46 5.12
C THR A 221 -13.23 35.66 6.41
N GLU A 222 -13.74 34.42 6.35
CA GLU A 222 -13.89 33.50 7.48
C GLU A 222 -12.61 32.69 7.79
N ALA A 223 -11.58 32.77 6.94
CA ALA A 223 -10.34 32.03 7.14
C ALA A 223 -9.58 32.50 8.40
N THR A 224 -8.98 31.53 9.09
CA THR A 224 -8.14 31.78 10.25
C THR A 224 -6.77 32.32 9.82
N ILE A 225 -6.08 33.02 10.72
CA ILE A 225 -4.75 33.59 10.44
C ILE A 225 -3.73 32.50 10.08
N SER A 226 -3.86 31.30 10.65
CA SER A 226 -3.01 30.14 10.33
C SER A 226 -3.20 29.68 8.89
N GLU A 227 -4.44 29.55 8.42
CA GLU A 227 -4.74 29.14 7.04
C GLU A 227 -4.27 30.18 6.02
N LEU A 228 -4.39 31.46 6.35
CA LEU A 228 -3.87 32.55 5.52
C LEU A 228 -2.33 32.52 5.44
N ALA A 229 -1.65 32.22 6.55
CA ALA A 229 -0.19 32.09 6.58
C ALA A 229 0.29 30.87 5.78
N ASP A 230 -0.37 29.73 5.90
CA ASP A 230 -0.07 28.51 5.15
C ASP A 230 -0.24 28.72 3.64
N PHE A 231 -1.30 29.43 3.25
CA PHE A 231 -1.54 29.80 1.85
C PHE A 231 -0.43 30.70 1.29
N ILE A 232 0.04 31.70 2.07
CA ILE A 232 1.13 32.59 1.65
C ILE A 232 2.45 31.81 1.52
N CYS A 233 2.74 30.93 2.48
CA CYS A 233 3.93 30.07 2.44
C CYS A 233 3.94 29.15 1.21
N ALA A 234 2.82 28.48 0.93
CA ALA A 234 2.68 27.62 -0.25
C ALA A 234 2.86 28.42 -1.56
N ALA A 235 2.28 29.62 -1.65
CA ALA A 235 2.41 30.48 -2.81
C ALA A 235 3.84 31.03 -3.00
N GLN A 236 4.59 31.26 -1.92
CA GLN A 236 5.98 31.69 -1.99
C GLN A 236 6.92 30.55 -2.42
N ILE A 237 6.66 29.32 -1.98
CA ILE A 237 7.41 28.13 -2.40
C ILE A 237 7.20 27.88 -3.90
N ALA A 238 5.96 27.93 -4.38
CA ALA A 238 5.66 27.76 -5.80
C ALA A 238 6.34 28.83 -6.68
N LYS A 239 6.31 30.10 -6.24
CA LYS A 239 7.02 31.19 -6.94
C LYS A 239 8.55 31.03 -6.93
N ALA A 240 9.11 30.42 -5.89
CA ALA A 240 10.54 30.14 -5.82
C ALA A 240 10.93 29.00 -6.76
N GLU A 241 10.12 27.95 -6.86
CA GLU A 241 10.31 26.85 -7.83
C GLU A 241 10.22 27.34 -9.27
N ASP A 242 9.25 28.20 -9.60
CA ASP A 242 9.11 28.79 -10.94
C ASP A 242 10.31 29.67 -11.34
N ALA A 243 10.98 30.30 -10.37
CA ALA A 243 12.17 31.11 -10.60
C ALA A 243 13.44 30.28 -10.89
N PHE A 244 13.47 29.00 -10.49
CA PHE A 244 14.58 28.08 -10.79
C PHE A 244 14.55 27.52 -12.23
N PHE A 245 13.42 27.66 -12.94
CA PHE A 245 13.24 27.13 -14.31
C PHE A 245 13.23 28.19 -15.41
N ALA A 246 13.49 29.46 -15.09
CA ALA A 246 13.43 30.55 -16.06
C ALA A 246 14.82 31.02 -16.51
N GLU A 247 15.51 30.24 -17.35
CA GLU A 247 16.51 30.80 -18.27
C GLU A 247 16.09 30.65 -19.73
N ASP A 248 16.10 31.80 -20.41
CA ASP A 248 16.12 32.05 -21.85
C ASP A 248 14.93 31.64 -22.73
N GLU A 249 14.01 32.58 -22.98
CA GLU A 249 13.60 32.93 -24.36
C GLU A 249 13.24 34.43 -24.50
N LYS A 250 13.94 35.12 -25.42
CA LYS A 250 13.74 36.54 -25.76
C LYS A 250 12.56 36.71 -26.74
N LYS A 251 11.57 37.52 -26.37
CA LYS A 251 10.46 37.96 -27.24
C LYS A 251 10.87 39.11 -28.18
N PRO A 252 10.40 39.14 -29.44
CA PRO A 252 10.12 40.38 -30.17
C PRO A 252 8.63 40.71 -30.24
N LYS A 253 8.34 42.00 -30.42
CA LYS A 253 7.06 42.68 -30.22
C LYS A 253 6.11 42.59 -31.43
N HIS A 254 4.82 42.40 -31.10
CA HIS A 254 3.58 42.99 -31.66
C HIS A 254 3.44 43.22 -33.18
N LEU A 255 2.51 42.51 -33.83
CA LEU A 255 1.61 43.01 -34.90
C LEU A 255 0.46 42.01 -35.21
N ASP A 256 -0.76 42.55 -35.14
CA ASP A 256 -2.10 42.14 -35.62
C ASP A 256 -2.61 40.68 -35.58
N LYS A 257 -3.60 40.50 -34.69
CA LYS A 257 -4.52 39.36 -34.59
C LYS A 257 -5.72 39.56 -35.53
N GLN A 258 -5.69 39.00 -36.73
CA GLN A 258 -6.88 38.55 -37.49
C GLN A 258 -6.45 37.94 -38.82
N LYS A 259 -5.93 36.69 -38.80
CA LYS A 259 -5.83 35.77 -39.97
C LYS A 259 -5.14 34.41 -39.67
N LYS A 260 -5.06 33.98 -38.41
CA LYS A 260 -4.32 32.76 -38.01
C LYS A 260 -5.17 31.59 -37.48
N ARG A 261 -6.47 31.53 -37.78
CA ARG A 261 -7.30 30.36 -37.38
C ARG A 261 -7.43 29.27 -38.45
N SER A 262 -7.15 29.53 -39.74
CA SER A 262 -7.31 28.51 -40.79
C SER A 262 -6.00 27.92 -41.33
N PHE A 263 -4.83 28.38 -40.86
CA PHE A 263 -3.53 27.85 -41.32
C PHE A 263 -2.86 26.93 -40.28
N LEU A 264 -3.25 27.03 -39.01
CA LEU A 264 -2.75 26.18 -37.91
C LEU A 264 -3.37 24.78 -37.89
N GLU A 265 -4.60 24.63 -38.39
CA GLU A 265 -5.31 23.34 -38.39
C GLU A 265 -4.75 22.36 -39.44
N SER A 266 -4.28 22.89 -40.57
CA SER A 266 -3.64 22.10 -41.64
C SER A 266 -2.20 21.68 -41.27
N ASP A 267 -1.44 22.55 -40.60
CA ASP A 267 -0.06 22.27 -40.17
C ASP A 267 -0.02 21.27 -38.99
N MET A 268 -1.05 21.24 -38.14
CA MET A 268 -1.19 20.24 -37.06
C MET A 268 -1.57 18.85 -37.58
N LEU A 269 -2.33 18.77 -38.68
CA LEU A 269 -2.66 17.50 -39.34
C LEU A 269 -1.46 16.93 -40.11
N GLU A 270 -0.64 17.78 -40.72
CA GLU A 270 0.61 17.35 -41.36
C GLU A 270 1.67 16.94 -40.32
N LYS A 271 1.81 17.66 -39.20
CA LYS A 271 2.67 17.24 -38.07
C LYS A 271 2.22 15.93 -37.44
N LYS A 272 0.91 15.62 -37.41
CA LYS A 272 0.41 14.30 -36.96
C LYS A 272 0.73 13.17 -37.93
N ARG A 273 0.91 13.45 -39.22
CA ARG A 273 1.31 12.44 -40.24
C ARG A 273 2.83 12.28 -40.35
N GLN A 274 3.61 13.29 -39.97
CA GLN A 274 5.08 13.23 -39.93
C GLN A 274 5.69 12.77 -38.60
N LYS A 275 4.95 12.80 -37.48
CA LYS A 275 5.38 12.20 -36.19
C LYS A 275 5.31 10.66 -36.13
N GLY A 276 5.12 10.00 -37.28
CA GLY A 276 5.16 8.54 -37.42
C GLY A 276 6.54 7.97 -37.75
N LEU A 277 7.58 8.81 -37.83
CA LEU A 277 8.94 8.37 -38.05
C LEU A 277 9.89 9.33 -37.32
N GLU A 278 10.73 8.79 -36.45
CA GLU A 278 11.79 9.48 -35.68
C GLU A 278 11.32 10.27 -34.44
N ASN A 279 11.24 9.57 -33.30
CA ASN A 279 12.17 9.77 -32.17
C ASN A 279 11.74 8.89 -30.99
N GLY A 280 12.71 8.15 -30.44
CA GLY A 280 12.55 7.30 -29.27
C GLY A 280 12.33 8.08 -27.97
N ASP A 281 12.00 7.30 -26.95
CA ASP A 281 11.98 7.64 -25.53
C ASP A 281 10.70 8.32 -24.98
N ASP A 282 9.53 7.73 -25.23
CA ASP A 282 8.42 7.74 -24.25
C ASP A 282 7.45 6.54 -24.36
N GLU A 283 7.94 5.30 -24.51
CA GLU A 283 7.05 4.13 -24.50
C GLU A 283 6.69 3.72 -23.06
N GLY A 284 5.41 3.83 -22.68
CA GLY A 284 4.85 3.08 -21.55
C GLY A 284 4.87 1.58 -21.85
N VAL A 285 4.73 0.73 -20.81
CA VAL A 285 4.58 -0.72 -21.01
C VAL A 285 3.32 -0.93 -21.86
N ARG A 286 3.50 -1.34 -23.12
CA ARG A 286 2.40 -1.62 -24.03
C ARG A 286 1.75 -2.96 -23.65
N LEU A 287 0.72 -2.90 -22.83
CA LEU A 287 -0.04 -4.10 -22.46
C LEU A 287 -0.79 -4.66 -23.67
N PRO A 288 -0.89 -6.00 -23.81
CA PRO A 288 -1.71 -6.61 -24.85
C PRO A 288 -3.18 -6.16 -24.73
N ASN A 289 -3.84 -5.93 -25.86
CA ASN A 289 -5.29 -5.71 -25.91
C ASN A 289 -5.86 -6.57 -27.05
N PRO A 290 -6.67 -7.62 -26.76
CA PRO A 290 -7.20 -7.99 -25.45
C PRO A 290 -6.16 -8.67 -24.52
N MET A 291 -6.31 -8.49 -23.20
CA MET A 291 -5.45 -9.08 -22.16
C MET A 291 -5.85 -10.55 -21.85
N VAL A 292 -5.62 -11.45 -22.81
CA VAL A 292 -5.99 -12.87 -22.74
C VAL A 292 -4.81 -13.81 -22.44
N GLY A 293 -3.62 -13.28 -22.16
CA GLY A 293 -2.42 -14.06 -21.89
C GLY A 293 -2.07 -15.05 -23.01
N PHE A 294 -1.73 -16.29 -22.63
CA PHE A 294 -1.51 -17.41 -23.54
C PHE A 294 -2.80 -18.19 -23.82
N GLY A 295 -3.96 -17.59 -23.54
CA GLY A 295 -5.28 -18.11 -23.83
C GLY A 295 -6.15 -18.14 -22.58
N VAL A 296 -7.45 -17.93 -22.77
CA VAL A 296 -8.48 -18.02 -21.74
C VAL A 296 -9.51 -19.09 -22.12
N PRO A 297 -10.36 -19.56 -21.20
CA PRO A 297 -11.31 -20.63 -21.50
C PRO A 297 -12.24 -20.36 -22.71
N THR A 298 -12.58 -19.09 -22.94
CA THR A 298 -13.48 -18.67 -24.03
C THR A 298 -12.77 -18.38 -25.34
N GLU A 299 -11.47 -18.06 -25.29
CA GLU A 299 -10.70 -17.59 -26.45
C GLU A 299 -9.32 -18.26 -26.45
N PRO A 300 -8.99 -19.04 -27.50
CA PRO A 300 -7.68 -19.65 -27.60
C PRO A 300 -6.61 -18.55 -27.74
N GLY A 301 -5.50 -18.70 -27.01
CA GLY A 301 -4.43 -17.72 -26.99
C GLY A 301 -3.70 -17.60 -28.32
N ILE A 302 -3.13 -16.41 -28.56
CA ILE A 302 -2.30 -16.13 -29.73
C ILE A 302 -1.01 -16.95 -29.69
N VAL A 303 -0.48 -17.20 -28.49
CA VAL A 303 0.75 -17.95 -28.27
C VAL A 303 0.42 -19.43 -28.08
N THR A 304 0.65 -20.21 -29.12
CA THR A 304 0.45 -21.67 -29.11
C THR A 304 1.72 -22.45 -28.76
N CYS A 305 2.89 -21.81 -28.73
CA CYS A 305 4.18 -22.39 -28.37
C CYS A 305 5.07 -21.33 -27.73
N ARG A 306 5.77 -21.70 -26.64
CA ARG A 306 6.74 -20.84 -25.94
C ARG A 306 8.04 -21.61 -25.75
N THR A 307 9.16 -20.99 -26.15
CA THR A 307 10.50 -21.52 -25.88
C THR A 307 11.02 -20.89 -24.60
N LEU A 308 11.42 -21.71 -23.64
CA LEU A 308 12.02 -21.27 -22.39
C LEU A 308 13.54 -21.52 -22.42
N SER A 309 14.30 -20.73 -21.67
CA SER A 309 15.73 -20.97 -21.46
C SER A 309 15.95 -22.26 -20.67
N GLU A 310 17.09 -22.94 -20.87
CA GLU A 310 17.43 -24.15 -20.09
C GLU A 310 17.43 -23.88 -18.58
N ALA A 311 17.83 -22.67 -18.18
CA ALA A 311 17.79 -22.22 -16.78
C ALA A 311 16.37 -22.06 -16.24
N ALA A 312 15.37 -21.75 -17.07
CA ALA A 312 13.98 -21.63 -16.65
C ALA A 312 13.25 -22.99 -16.58
N ILE A 313 13.73 -23.99 -17.32
CA ILE A 313 13.10 -25.31 -17.43
C ILE A 313 13.45 -26.20 -16.23
N GLY A 314 12.61 -27.19 -15.96
CA GLY A 314 12.84 -28.21 -14.94
C GLY A 314 12.28 -27.84 -13.57
N PRO A 315 12.37 -28.76 -12.60
CA PRO A 315 11.90 -28.51 -11.25
C PRO A 315 12.77 -27.48 -10.50
N PRO A 316 12.18 -26.67 -9.60
CA PRO A 316 10.73 -26.57 -9.36
C PRO A 316 10.03 -25.81 -10.50
N PHE A 317 8.73 -26.05 -10.67
CA PHE A 317 7.90 -25.07 -11.35
C PHE A 317 7.84 -23.80 -10.49
N PHE A 318 7.79 -22.63 -11.10
CA PHE A 318 7.61 -21.37 -10.41
C PHE A 318 6.45 -20.57 -10.99
N TYR A 319 5.78 -19.81 -10.14
CA TYR A 319 4.65 -18.97 -10.51
C TYR A 319 4.65 -17.68 -9.69
N TYR A 320 4.94 -16.57 -10.35
CA TYR A 320 5.00 -15.26 -9.72
C TYR A 320 3.95 -14.31 -10.31
N GLU A 321 3.23 -13.59 -9.46
CA GLU A 321 2.19 -12.63 -9.84
C GLU A 321 2.58 -11.20 -9.45
N ASN A 322 2.18 -10.24 -10.30
CA ASN A 322 2.23 -8.82 -9.98
C ASN A 322 1.17 -8.02 -10.78
N VAL A 323 0.95 -6.76 -10.39
CA VAL A 323 0.03 -5.83 -11.06
C VAL A 323 0.49 -5.56 -12.50
N ALA A 324 -0.43 -5.66 -13.47
CA ALA A 324 -0.09 -5.46 -14.89
C ALA A 324 0.41 -4.04 -15.18
N LEU A 325 -0.29 -3.03 -14.64
CA LEU A 325 0.04 -1.61 -14.76
C LEU A 325 1.16 -1.19 -13.79
N ALA A 326 2.32 -1.83 -13.89
CA ALA A 326 3.50 -1.47 -13.12
C ALA A 326 4.29 -0.30 -13.78
N PRO A 327 5.08 0.47 -13.02
CA PRO A 327 5.97 1.48 -13.57
C PRO A 327 6.89 0.96 -14.69
N LYS A 328 7.32 1.85 -15.58
CA LYS A 328 8.29 1.52 -16.65
C LYS A 328 9.54 0.88 -16.04
N GLY A 329 10.11 -0.14 -16.68
CA GLY A 329 11.28 -0.85 -16.14
C GLY A 329 10.97 -2.06 -15.25
N VAL A 330 9.79 -2.09 -14.58
CA VAL A 330 9.50 -3.12 -13.58
C VAL A 330 9.36 -4.50 -14.20
N TRP A 331 8.56 -4.65 -15.26
CA TRP A 331 8.39 -5.95 -15.93
C TRP A 331 9.68 -6.44 -16.60
N GLN A 332 10.48 -5.53 -17.16
CA GLN A 332 11.80 -5.86 -17.72
C GLN A 332 12.74 -6.40 -16.64
N THR A 333 12.70 -5.79 -15.44
CA THR A 333 13.46 -6.27 -14.29
C THR A 333 12.95 -7.62 -13.81
N ILE A 334 11.63 -7.79 -13.64
CA ILE A 334 11.02 -9.05 -13.19
C ILE A 334 11.40 -10.19 -14.15
N SER A 335 11.23 -9.99 -15.46
CA SER A 335 11.61 -10.98 -16.46
C SER A 335 13.09 -11.31 -16.41
N ARG A 336 13.98 -10.31 -16.31
CA ARG A 336 15.43 -10.53 -16.20
C ARG A 336 15.82 -11.39 -15.01
N PHE A 337 15.22 -11.17 -13.84
CA PHE A 337 15.50 -11.96 -12.63
C PHE A 337 14.83 -13.33 -12.64
N LEU A 338 13.73 -13.50 -13.37
CA LEU A 338 13.03 -14.77 -13.54
C LEU A 338 13.39 -15.43 -14.88
N TYR A 339 14.70 -15.52 -15.17
CA TYR A 339 15.30 -16.27 -16.28
C TYR A 339 14.87 -15.84 -17.70
N ASP A 340 14.64 -14.54 -17.88
CA ASP A 340 14.18 -13.91 -19.12
C ASP A 340 12.83 -14.47 -19.62
N VAL A 341 11.99 -14.93 -18.70
CA VAL A 341 10.65 -15.43 -19.02
C VAL A 341 9.69 -14.27 -19.26
N GLU A 342 9.01 -14.31 -20.40
CA GLU A 342 7.99 -13.33 -20.77
C GLU A 342 6.75 -13.44 -19.85
N PRO A 343 6.24 -12.31 -19.32
CA PRO A 343 5.05 -12.28 -18.49
C PRO A 343 3.78 -12.57 -19.30
N GLU A 344 2.93 -13.44 -18.76
CA GLU A 344 1.57 -13.70 -19.23
C GLU A 344 0.63 -12.64 -18.64
N PHE A 345 0.20 -11.67 -19.46
CA PHE A 345 -0.73 -10.61 -19.04
C PHE A 345 -2.18 -11.01 -19.26
N VAL A 346 -2.96 -11.10 -18.17
CA VAL A 346 -4.35 -11.56 -18.18
C VAL A 346 -5.23 -10.63 -17.36
N ASP A 347 -6.43 -10.34 -17.87
CA ASP A 347 -7.50 -9.72 -17.10
C ASP A 347 -8.47 -10.80 -16.57
N SER A 348 -8.69 -10.82 -15.25
CA SER A 348 -9.63 -11.75 -14.64
C SER A 348 -11.09 -11.53 -15.04
N LYS A 349 -11.43 -10.46 -15.79
CA LYS A 349 -12.77 -10.29 -16.38
C LYS A 349 -13.18 -11.45 -17.29
N HIS A 350 -12.22 -12.19 -17.85
CA HIS A 350 -12.48 -13.39 -18.66
C HIS A 350 -12.83 -14.62 -17.80
N PHE A 351 -12.51 -14.58 -16.51
CA PHE A 351 -12.75 -15.67 -15.56
C PHE A 351 -13.92 -15.40 -14.64
N CYS A 352 -14.18 -14.16 -14.22
CA CYS A 352 -15.28 -13.83 -13.31
C CYS A 352 -15.95 -12.49 -13.64
N ALA A 353 -16.89 -12.06 -12.79
CA ALA A 353 -17.64 -10.81 -12.93
C ALA A 353 -16.87 -9.54 -12.52
N ALA A 354 -15.61 -9.65 -12.09
CA ALA A 354 -14.77 -8.50 -11.70
C ALA A 354 -13.46 -8.46 -12.50
N ALA A 355 -13.13 -7.30 -13.04
CA ALA A 355 -11.86 -7.09 -13.74
C ALA A 355 -10.69 -7.11 -12.75
N ARG A 356 -9.57 -7.72 -13.14
CA ARG A 356 -8.32 -7.72 -12.37
C ARG A 356 -7.17 -7.99 -13.31
N LYS A 357 -6.58 -6.91 -13.84
CA LYS A 357 -5.43 -6.92 -14.75
C LYS A 357 -4.15 -7.30 -13.99
N ARG A 358 -3.53 -8.42 -14.33
CA ARG A 358 -2.30 -8.95 -13.71
C ARG A 358 -1.33 -9.49 -14.75
N GLY A 359 -0.05 -9.49 -14.40
CA GLY A 359 0.97 -10.22 -15.13
C GLY A 359 1.47 -11.40 -14.31
N TYR A 360 1.74 -12.51 -14.99
CA TYR A 360 2.18 -13.76 -14.37
C TYR A 360 3.47 -14.25 -15.04
N VAL A 361 4.53 -14.50 -14.28
CA VAL A 361 5.79 -15.05 -14.79
C VAL A 361 5.95 -16.46 -14.23
N HIS A 362 6.02 -17.43 -15.14
CA HIS A 362 6.08 -18.83 -14.75
C HIS A 362 6.71 -19.69 -15.83
N ASN A 363 7.24 -20.86 -15.44
CA ASN A 363 7.72 -21.90 -16.36
C ASN A 363 6.71 -23.05 -16.59
N LEU A 364 5.46 -22.88 -16.16
CA LEU A 364 4.39 -23.88 -16.35
C LEU A 364 4.14 -24.16 -17.84
N PRO A 365 3.68 -25.39 -18.17
CA PRO A 365 3.12 -25.70 -19.49
C PRO A 365 1.90 -24.83 -19.81
N ILE A 366 1.79 -24.41 -21.06
CA ILE A 366 0.66 -23.60 -21.56
C ILE A 366 -0.39 -24.45 -22.30
N HIS A 367 -0.09 -25.72 -22.56
CA HIS A 367 -0.97 -26.66 -23.24
C HIS A 367 -1.85 -27.42 -22.24
N ASN A 368 -3.02 -27.89 -22.71
CA ASN A 368 -3.96 -28.71 -21.93
C ASN A 368 -4.46 -28.04 -20.63
N ARG A 369 -4.47 -26.71 -20.59
CA ARG A 369 -5.12 -25.97 -19.51
C ARG A 369 -6.63 -26.17 -19.58
N PHE A 370 -7.29 -26.27 -18.42
CA PHE A 370 -8.75 -26.39 -18.32
C PHE A 370 -9.29 -25.52 -17.18
N PRO A 371 -10.50 -24.94 -17.33
CA PRO A 371 -11.10 -24.09 -16.29
C PRO A 371 -11.59 -24.90 -15.09
N LEU A 372 -11.71 -24.23 -13.94
CA LEU A 372 -12.42 -24.79 -12.79
C LEU A 372 -13.91 -24.97 -13.10
N LEU A 373 -14.48 -26.04 -12.55
CA LEU A 373 -15.91 -26.30 -12.60
C LEU A 373 -16.49 -26.33 -11.17
N PRO A 374 -17.71 -25.80 -10.95
CA PRO A 374 -18.54 -25.05 -11.92
C PRO A 374 -17.90 -23.71 -12.30
N LEU A 375 -18.23 -23.21 -13.50
CA LEU A 375 -17.76 -21.90 -13.94
C LEU A 375 -18.33 -20.81 -13.01
N PRO A 376 -17.51 -19.86 -12.55
CA PRO A 376 -17.98 -18.74 -11.76
C PRO A 376 -18.87 -17.80 -12.61
N PRO A 377 -19.69 -16.95 -11.97
CA PRO A 377 -20.53 -15.99 -12.69
C PRO A 377 -19.67 -14.97 -13.45
N HIS A 378 -20.05 -14.68 -14.69
CA HIS A 378 -19.35 -13.72 -15.56
C HIS A 378 -19.95 -12.33 -15.49
N THR A 379 -21.19 -12.14 -15.04
CA THR A 379 -21.78 -10.79 -14.97
C THR A 379 -22.19 -10.42 -13.55
N ILE A 380 -22.32 -9.11 -13.27
CA ILE A 380 -22.83 -8.62 -11.98
C ILE A 380 -24.17 -9.26 -11.65
N HIS A 381 -25.06 -9.39 -12.64
CA HIS A 381 -26.40 -9.94 -12.41
C HIS A 381 -26.43 -11.45 -12.21
N GLU A 382 -25.47 -12.19 -12.76
CA GLU A 382 -25.28 -13.61 -12.43
C GLU A 382 -24.73 -13.78 -11.02
N ALA A 383 -23.75 -12.95 -10.64
CA ALA A 383 -23.15 -12.99 -9.31
C ALA A 383 -24.13 -12.52 -8.22
N LEU A 384 -24.88 -11.46 -8.49
CA LEU A 384 -25.78 -10.79 -7.54
C LEU A 384 -27.20 -10.65 -8.13
N PRO A 385 -27.98 -11.74 -8.25
CA PRO A 385 -29.28 -11.70 -8.93
C PRO A 385 -30.30 -10.72 -8.34
N LEU A 386 -30.22 -10.47 -7.03
CA LEU A 386 -31.12 -9.56 -6.32
C LEU A 386 -30.94 -8.09 -6.72
N THR A 387 -29.76 -7.71 -7.23
CA THR A 387 -29.46 -6.33 -7.64
C THR A 387 -30.19 -5.94 -8.92
N ARG A 388 -30.52 -6.91 -9.79
CA ARG A 388 -31.15 -6.68 -11.10
C ARG A 388 -32.46 -5.89 -11.00
N LYS A 389 -33.23 -6.09 -9.94
CA LYS A 389 -34.51 -5.38 -9.71
C LYS A 389 -34.31 -3.86 -9.55
N TRP A 390 -33.17 -3.45 -9.01
CA TRP A 390 -32.90 -2.06 -8.61
C TRP A 390 -31.91 -1.37 -9.55
N TRP A 391 -31.42 -2.07 -10.56
CA TRP A 391 -30.44 -1.57 -11.50
C TRP A 391 -31.09 -0.56 -12.45
N PRO A 392 -30.64 0.71 -12.49
CA PRO A 392 -31.20 1.70 -13.40
C PRO A 392 -30.76 1.41 -14.84
N ALA A 393 -31.60 1.77 -15.82
CA ALA A 393 -31.33 1.52 -17.24
C ALA A 393 -30.10 2.29 -17.77
N TRP A 394 -29.75 3.42 -17.15
CA TRP A 394 -28.58 4.24 -17.50
C TRP A 394 -27.26 3.74 -16.88
N ASP A 395 -27.30 2.73 -16.00
CA ASP A 395 -26.09 2.08 -15.50
C ASP A 395 -25.78 0.85 -16.35
N GLU A 396 -24.91 1.03 -17.33
CA GLU A 396 -24.54 0.02 -18.33
C GLU A 396 -23.51 -1.00 -17.81
N ARG A 397 -23.08 -0.91 -16.53
CA ARG A 397 -22.05 -1.79 -16.00
C ARG A 397 -22.56 -3.23 -15.92
N THR A 398 -21.86 -4.12 -16.60
CA THR A 398 -22.08 -5.58 -16.54
C THR A 398 -21.00 -6.30 -15.74
N LYS A 399 -19.87 -5.62 -15.48
CA LYS A 399 -18.69 -6.08 -14.75
C LYS A 399 -18.30 -5.08 -13.67
N LEU A 400 -17.69 -5.58 -12.60
CA LEU A 400 -17.07 -4.77 -11.56
C LEU A 400 -15.63 -4.43 -11.95
N ASN A 401 -15.11 -3.34 -11.37
CA ASN A 401 -13.70 -2.98 -11.47
C ASN A 401 -12.86 -3.84 -10.50
N CYS A 402 -11.55 -3.60 -10.46
CA CYS A 402 -10.66 -4.30 -9.54
C CYS A 402 -11.13 -4.16 -8.09
N LEU A 403 -11.30 -5.31 -7.42
CA LEU A 403 -11.68 -5.37 -6.02
C LEU A 403 -10.58 -4.75 -5.15
N GLN A 404 -10.99 -3.83 -4.28
CA GLN A 404 -10.10 -2.99 -3.47
C GLN A 404 -9.99 -3.51 -2.04
N THR A 405 -8.98 -3.00 -1.31
CA THR A 405 -8.73 -3.32 0.11
C THR A 405 -9.59 -2.51 1.08
N CYS A 406 -10.24 -1.46 0.59
CA CYS A 406 -11.13 -0.59 1.33
C CYS A 406 -12.51 -0.53 0.68
N ILE A 407 -13.50 -0.14 1.49
CA ILE A 407 -14.90 -0.02 1.07
C ILE A 407 -15.37 1.43 1.18
N ALA A 408 -16.39 1.77 0.39
CA ALA A 408 -17.03 3.07 0.48
C ALA A 408 -17.57 3.37 1.88
N SER A 409 -17.51 4.64 2.26
CA SER A 409 -18.12 5.12 3.50
C SER A 409 -19.65 5.21 3.38
N ALA A 410 -20.34 5.06 4.51
CA ALA A 410 -21.79 5.28 4.57
C ALA A 410 -22.19 6.70 4.12
N LYS A 411 -21.36 7.71 4.41
CA LYS A 411 -21.57 9.10 3.99
C LYS A 411 -21.65 9.24 2.47
N LEU A 412 -20.81 8.50 1.73
CA LEU A 412 -20.83 8.50 0.27
C LEU A 412 -22.14 7.91 -0.26
N THR A 413 -22.55 6.74 0.26
CA THR A 413 -23.81 6.11 -0.16
C THR A 413 -25.04 6.98 0.14
N GLU A 414 -25.00 7.73 1.24
CA GLU A 414 -26.06 8.68 1.60
C GLU A 414 -26.05 9.91 0.68
N LYS A 415 -24.86 10.42 0.30
CA LYS A 415 -24.74 11.49 -0.69
C LYS A 415 -25.33 11.09 -2.04
N ILE A 416 -25.04 9.87 -2.51
CA ILE A 416 -25.60 9.32 -3.76
C ILE A 416 -27.12 9.20 -3.66
N ARG A 417 -27.64 8.69 -2.53
CA ARG A 417 -29.08 8.59 -2.29
C ARG A 417 -29.76 9.95 -2.37
N LYS A 418 -29.26 10.95 -1.65
CA LYS A 418 -29.82 12.31 -1.66
C LYS A 418 -29.77 12.97 -3.03
N ALA A 419 -28.70 12.74 -3.79
CA ALA A 419 -28.57 13.23 -5.16
C ALA A 419 -29.65 12.62 -6.08
N LEU A 420 -30.04 11.36 -5.87
CA LEU A 420 -31.09 10.69 -6.63
C LEU A 420 -32.50 11.06 -6.16
N GLU A 421 -32.71 11.27 -4.86
CA GLU A 421 -34.01 11.66 -4.29
C GLU A 421 -34.50 13.03 -4.76
N ALA A 422 -33.59 13.89 -5.24
CA ALA A 422 -33.94 15.18 -5.85
C ALA A 422 -34.69 15.06 -7.20
N TYR A 423 -34.75 13.85 -7.79
CA TYR A 423 -35.36 13.62 -9.10
C TYR A 423 -36.39 12.49 -9.02
N GLU A 424 -37.60 12.73 -9.54
CA GLU A 424 -38.66 11.70 -9.61
C GLU A 424 -38.45 10.69 -10.75
N GLY A 425 -37.63 11.03 -11.74
CA GLY A 425 -37.31 10.23 -12.93
C GLY A 425 -35.80 10.04 -13.12
N GLU A 426 -35.36 9.95 -14.37
CA GLU A 426 -33.94 9.86 -14.67
C GLU A 426 -33.21 11.16 -14.30
N PRO A 427 -32.14 11.10 -13.49
CA PRO A 427 -31.40 12.29 -13.10
C PRO A 427 -30.63 12.86 -14.31
N PRO A 428 -30.24 14.16 -14.31
CA PRO A 428 -29.45 14.75 -15.37
C PRO A 428 -28.12 14.03 -15.62
N LEU A 429 -27.60 14.08 -16.85
CA LEU A 429 -26.38 13.37 -17.26
C LEU A 429 -25.16 13.64 -16.36
N HIS A 430 -24.99 14.87 -15.85
CA HIS A 430 -23.87 15.19 -14.96
C HIS A 430 -23.99 14.48 -13.60
N VAL A 431 -25.22 14.27 -13.10
CA VAL A 431 -25.48 13.51 -11.87
C VAL A 431 -25.29 12.02 -12.13
N GLN A 432 -25.77 11.50 -13.28
CA GLN A 432 -25.53 10.12 -13.68
C GLN A 432 -24.03 9.82 -13.75
N LYS A 433 -23.26 10.69 -14.42
CA LYS A 433 -21.81 10.59 -14.51
C LYS A 433 -21.15 10.56 -13.13
N PHE A 434 -21.47 11.54 -12.27
CA PHE A 434 -20.96 11.57 -10.89
C PHE A 434 -21.25 10.26 -10.13
N ILE A 435 -22.47 9.73 -10.24
CA ILE A 435 -22.85 8.49 -9.54
C ILE A 435 -22.13 7.29 -10.14
N LEU A 436 -22.05 7.18 -11.47
CA LEU A 436 -21.32 6.09 -12.13
C LEU A 436 -19.85 6.11 -11.78
N ASP A 437 -19.21 7.28 -11.73
CA ASP A 437 -17.80 7.43 -11.39
C ASP A 437 -17.54 6.93 -9.96
N GLU A 438 -18.36 7.33 -8.99
CA GLU A 438 -18.28 6.82 -7.62
C GLU A 438 -18.60 5.32 -7.53
N CYS A 439 -19.58 4.83 -8.31
CA CYS A 439 -19.93 3.42 -8.33
C CYS A 439 -18.83 2.55 -8.94
N ARG A 440 -18.15 3.02 -10.00
CA ARG A 440 -16.97 2.37 -10.60
C ARG A 440 -15.79 2.39 -9.64
N LYS A 441 -15.53 3.54 -9.03
CA LYS A 441 -14.41 3.74 -8.09
C LYS A 441 -14.50 2.83 -6.88
N TRP A 442 -15.69 2.64 -6.31
CA TRP A 442 -15.88 1.89 -5.06
C TRP A 442 -16.59 0.55 -5.25
N ASN A 443 -16.79 0.11 -6.49
CA ASN A 443 -17.55 -1.10 -6.82
C ASN A 443 -18.93 -1.15 -6.14
N LEU A 444 -19.65 -0.03 -6.13
CA LEU A 444 -20.98 0.04 -5.53
C LEU A 444 -22.01 -0.66 -6.41
N VAL A 445 -22.93 -1.38 -5.76
CA VAL A 445 -24.02 -2.11 -6.40
C VAL A 445 -25.38 -1.63 -5.91
N TRP A 446 -26.40 -1.73 -6.77
CA TRP A 446 -27.76 -1.30 -6.47
C TRP A 446 -28.50 -2.32 -5.60
N VAL A 447 -28.87 -1.93 -4.39
CA VAL A 447 -29.52 -2.80 -3.39
C VAL A 447 -30.96 -2.39 -3.08
N GLY A 448 -31.41 -1.26 -3.60
CA GLY A 448 -32.77 -0.76 -3.42
C GLY A 448 -33.04 0.48 -4.26
N ARG A 449 -34.31 0.93 -4.26
CA ARG A 449 -34.68 2.21 -4.89
C ARG A 449 -33.78 3.33 -4.34
N ASN A 450 -33.06 3.99 -5.24
CA ASN A 450 -32.09 5.07 -4.95
C ASN A 450 -31.00 4.69 -3.94
N LYS A 451 -30.73 3.39 -3.78
CA LYS A 451 -29.79 2.87 -2.77
C LYS A 451 -28.71 2.03 -3.41
N VAL A 452 -27.48 2.51 -3.24
CA VAL A 452 -26.25 1.79 -3.55
C VAL A 452 -25.58 1.34 -2.25
N ALA A 453 -24.86 0.22 -2.31
CA ALA A 453 -24.08 -0.30 -1.19
C ALA A 453 -22.73 -0.85 -1.68
N PRO A 454 -21.68 -0.84 -0.83
CA PRO A 454 -20.48 -1.60 -1.11
C PRO A 454 -20.79 -3.11 -1.09
N LEU A 455 -19.95 -3.89 -1.78
CA LEU A 455 -20.01 -5.34 -1.73
C LEU A 455 -19.79 -5.86 -0.31
N GLU A 456 -20.57 -6.85 0.09
CA GLU A 456 -20.36 -7.57 1.35
C GLU A 456 -19.19 -8.55 1.23
N ALA A 457 -18.58 -8.89 2.36
CA ALA A 457 -17.33 -9.66 2.36
C ALA A 457 -17.50 -11.07 1.76
N ASP A 458 -18.66 -11.71 1.91
CA ASP A 458 -18.93 -13.01 1.28
C ASP A 458 -19.20 -12.89 -0.23
N GLU A 459 -19.70 -11.75 -0.71
CA GLU A 459 -19.81 -11.45 -2.14
C GLU A 459 -18.42 -11.27 -2.76
N VAL A 460 -17.50 -10.60 -2.06
CA VAL A 460 -16.10 -10.44 -2.47
C VAL A 460 -15.37 -11.79 -2.50
N GLU A 461 -15.56 -12.64 -1.48
CA GLU A 461 -15.03 -14.02 -1.46
C GLU A 461 -15.47 -14.82 -2.68
N MET A 462 -16.77 -14.76 -3.01
CA MET A 462 -17.33 -15.44 -4.18
C MET A 462 -16.73 -14.93 -5.50
N LEU A 463 -16.62 -13.61 -5.68
CA LEU A 463 -16.05 -13.00 -6.90
C LEU A 463 -14.56 -13.35 -7.12
N LEU A 464 -13.83 -13.55 -6.02
CA LEU A 464 -12.44 -14.00 -6.04
C LEU A 464 -12.29 -15.52 -6.14
N GLY A 465 -13.38 -16.28 -6.05
CA GLY A 465 -13.38 -17.75 -6.16
C GLY A 465 -12.99 -18.48 -4.88
N PHE A 466 -13.03 -17.80 -3.72
CA PHE A 466 -12.82 -18.43 -2.41
C PHE A 466 -14.09 -19.14 -1.90
N PRO A 467 -13.93 -20.14 -1.01
CA PRO A 467 -15.06 -20.71 -0.29
C PRO A 467 -15.85 -19.64 0.46
N ARG A 468 -17.17 -19.83 0.59
CA ARG A 468 -18.01 -18.92 1.36
C ARG A 468 -17.57 -18.91 2.82
N ASN A 469 -17.46 -17.73 3.41
CA ASN A 469 -16.98 -17.50 4.78
C ASN A 469 -15.49 -17.84 5.00
N HIS A 470 -14.68 -17.94 3.94
CA HIS A 470 -13.25 -18.27 4.05
C HIS A 470 -12.49 -17.35 5.00
N THR A 471 -12.80 -16.04 4.98
CA THR A 471 -12.17 -15.05 5.85
C THR A 471 -13.01 -14.72 7.08
N ARG A 472 -14.09 -15.45 7.36
CA ARG A 472 -15.00 -15.16 8.49
C ARG A 472 -14.67 -16.02 9.70
N GLY A 473 -14.35 -15.38 10.82
CA GLY A 473 -14.12 -16.03 12.11
C GLY A 473 -12.74 -15.71 12.68
N GLY A 474 -12.35 -16.38 13.77
CA GLY A 474 -10.98 -16.29 14.29
C GLY A 474 -10.52 -14.91 14.76
N GLY A 475 -11.45 -14.02 15.14
CA GLY A 475 -11.11 -12.68 15.67
C GLY A 475 -10.74 -11.63 14.61
N ILE A 476 -10.87 -11.91 13.32
CA ILE A 476 -10.58 -10.94 12.25
C ILE A 476 -11.62 -9.81 12.19
N SER A 477 -11.15 -8.57 12.06
CA SER A 477 -12.01 -7.40 11.89
C SER A 477 -12.63 -7.35 10.48
N ARG A 478 -13.77 -6.67 10.33
CA ARG A 478 -14.38 -6.46 9.01
C ARG A 478 -13.41 -5.75 8.05
N THR A 479 -12.62 -4.80 8.54
CA THR A 479 -11.62 -4.07 7.75
C THR A 479 -10.51 -4.98 7.27
N ASP A 480 -9.98 -5.83 8.14
CA ASP A 480 -8.91 -6.77 7.78
C ASP A 480 -9.38 -7.79 6.76
N ARG A 481 -10.65 -8.22 6.81
CA ARG A 481 -11.24 -9.09 5.78
C ARG A 481 -11.13 -8.47 4.38
N TYR A 482 -11.57 -7.22 4.21
CA TYR A 482 -11.47 -6.54 2.92
C TYR A 482 -10.02 -6.31 2.50
N LYS A 483 -9.14 -5.98 3.44
CA LYS A 483 -7.70 -5.82 3.17
C LYS A 483 -7.07 -7.11 2.64
N SER A 484 -7.33 -8.24 3.31
CA SER A 484 -6.81 -9.54 2.90
C SER A 484 -7.41 -10.02 1.58
N LEU A 485 -8.70 -9.80 1.34
CA LEU A 485 -9.37 -10.17 0.09
C LEU A 485 -8.89 -9.32 -1.10
N GLY A 486 -8.82 -8.00 -0.96
CA GLY A 486 -8.41 -7.09 -2.04
C GLY A 486 -7.00 -7.38 -2.58
N ASN A 487 -6.11 -7.87 -1.71
CA ASN A 487 -4.73 -8.24 -2.04
C ASN A 487 -4.54 -9.71 -2.43
N SER A 488 -5.58 -10.54 -2.36
CA SER A 488 -5.47 -11.97 -2.68
C SER A 488 -5.48 -12.25 -4.19
N PHE A 489 -5.20 -13.51 -4.55
CA PHE A 489 -5.36 -13.98 -5.92
C PHE A 489 -6.83 -14.12 -6.31
N GLN A 490 -7.12 -13.95 -7.60
CA GLN A 490 -8.34 -14.48 -8.19
C GLN A 490 -8.10 -15.98 -8.44
N VAL A 491 -8.85 -16.82 -7.73
CA VAL A 491 -8.63 -18.28 -7.65
C VAL A 491 -8.85 -18.97 -8.99
N ASP A 492 -9.87 -18.60 -9.75
CA ASP A 492 -10.22 -19.28 -11.01
C ASP A 492 -9.20 -19.01 -12.13
N THR A 493 -8.65 -17.80 -12.23
CA THR A 493 -7.55 -17.41 -13.12
C THR A 493 -6.29 -18.19 -12.77
N VAL A 494 -5.90 -18.21 -11.50
CA VAL A 494 -4.70 -18.94 -11.05
C VAL A 494 -4.88 -20.45 -11.23
N ALA A 495 -6.06 -20.99 -10.93
CA ALA A 495 -6.36 -22.39 -11.14
C ALA A 495 -6.30 -22.79 -12.62
N TYR A 496 -6.75 -21.93 -13.53
CA TYR A 496 -6.62 -22.20 -14.96
C TYR A 496 -5.15 -22.34 -15.38
N HIS A 497 -4.24 -21.50 -14.88
CA HIS A 497 -2.81 -21.64 -15.15
C HIS A 497 -2.20 -22.88 -14.50
N LEU A 498 -2.58 -23.20 -13.26
CA LEU A 498 -2.07 -24.35 -12.51
C LEU A 498 -2.68 -25.69 -12.93
N SER A 499 -3.75 -25.68 -13.73
CA SER A 499 -4.48 -26.87 -14.17
C SER A 499 -3.59 -27.89 -14.90
N SER A 500 -2.57 -27.42 -15.62
CA SER A 500 -1.58 -28.26 -16.31
C SER A 500 -0.78 -29.15 -15.36
N LEU A 501 -0.70 -28.82 -14.06
CA LEU A 501 0.02 -29.60 -13.06
C LEU A 501 -0.74 -30.85 -12.63
N LYS A 502 -2.05 -30.93 -12.89
CA LYS A 502 -2.90 -32.03 -12.43
C LYS A 502 -2.44 -33.39 -12.98
N ASP A 503 -2.16 -33.45 -14.28
CA ASP A 503 -1.73 -34.68 -14.93
C ASP A 503 -0.27 -35.00 -14.64
N LEU A 504 0.55 -33.99 -14.33
CA LEU A 504 1.97 -34.15 -14.00
C LEU A 504 2.19 -34.70 -12.59
N PHE A 505 1.31 -34.37 -11.64
CA PHE A 505 1.46 -34.74 -10.23
C PHE A 505 0.25 -35.53 -9.69
N PRO A 506 -0.04 -36.74 -10.23
CA PRO A 506 -1.21 -37.52 -9.82
C PRO A 506 -1.16 -38.00 -8.36
N ARG A 507 0.05 -38.04 -7.77
CA ARG A 507 0.25 -38.42 -6.36
C ARG A 507 0.16 -37.23 -5.40
N GLY A 508 -0.01 -36.01 -5.90
CA GLY A 508 0.04 -34.77 -5.14
C GLY A 508 1.40 -34.08 -5.16
N ILE A 509 1.41 -32.83 -4.69
CA ILE A 509 2.45 -31.84 -4.91
C ILE A 509 3.01 -31.26 -3.59
N ASN A 510 4.30 -30.94 -3.58
CA ASN A 510 4.97 -30.17 -2.54
C ASN A 510 5.07 -28.69 -2.96
N VAL A 511 4.53 -27.77 -2.16
CA VAL A 511 4.41 -26.35 -2.49
C VAL A 511 5.19 -25.49 -1.51
N LEU A 512 5.99 -24.57 -2.05
CA LEU A 512 6.55 -23.44 -1.31
C LEU A 512 5.79 -22.17 -1.72
N SER A 513 4.99 -21.65 -0.82
CA SER A 513 4.09 -20.51 -1.04
C SER A 513 4.63 -19.28 -0.32
N LEU A 514 5.22 -18.37 -1.09
CA LEU A 514 5.80 -17.12 -0.59
C LEU A 514 4.75 -16.00 -0.66
N PHE A 515 4.62 -15.21 0.40
CA PHE A 515 3.60 -14.16 0.50
C PHE A 515 2.19 -14.73 0.31
N SER A 516 1.93 -15.86 0.96
CA SER A 516 0.76 -16.71 0.70
C SER A 516 -0.60 -16.05 0.98
N GLY A 517 -0.64 -14.98 1.80
CA GLY A 517 -1.87 -14.28 2.13
C GLY A 517 -2.90 -15.23 2.72
N ILE A 518 -4.12 -15.21 2.17
CA ILE A 518 -5.22 -16.08 2.59
C ILE A 518 -5.26 -17.43 1.87
N GLY A 519 -4.17 -17.83 1.21
CA GLY A 519 -4.04 -19.16 0.61
C GLY A 519 -4.65 -19.31 -0.79
N GLY A 520 -4.60 -18.27 -1.62
CA GLY A 520 -5.26 -18.28 -2.93
C GLY A 520 -4.75 -19.37 -3.88
N ALA A 521 -3.45 -19.67 -3.86
CA ALA A 521 -2.86 -20.71 -4.70
C ALA A 521 -3.22 -22.11 -4.20
N GLU A 522 -3.26 -22.31 -2.89
CA GLU A 522 -3.59 -23.56 -2.23
C GLU A 522 -5.06 -23.90 -2.42
N VAL A 523 -5.95 -22.91 -2.32
CA VAL A 523 -7.37 -23.04 -2.65
C VAL A 523 -7.54 -23.42 -4.12
N ALA A 524 -6.78 -22.79 -5.04
CA ALA A 524 -6.81 -23.13 -6.46
C ALA A 524 -6.38 -24.59 -6.72
N LEU A 525 -5.25 -25.02 -6.16
CA LEU A 525 -4.75 -26.39 -6.28
C LEU A 525 -5.72 -27.42 -5.70
N HIS A 526 -6.31 -27.12 -4.53
CA HIS A 526 -7.32 -27.97 -3.91
C HIS A 526 -8.57 -28.11 -4.78
N ARG A 527 -9.09 -26.99 -5.32
CA ARG A 527 -10.27 -26.99 -6.23
C ARG A 527 -10.00 -27.73 -7.55
N LEU A 528 -8.75 -27.75 -8.03
CA LEU A 528 -8.35 -28.56 -9.19
C LEU A 528 -8.34 -30.08 -8.90
N GLY A 529 -8.39 -30.46 -7.61
CA GLY A 529 -8.25 -31.84 -7.15
C GLY A 529 -6.79 -32.31 -7.08
N ILE A 530 -5.84 -31.38 -7.03
CA ILE A 530 -4.42 -31.70 -6.83
C ILE A 530 -4.19 -31.84 -5.33
N ARG A 531 -3.73 -33.02 -4.91
CA ARG A 531 -3.48 -33.30 -3.49
C ARG A 531 -2.28 -32.50 -2.99
N LEU A 532 -2.46 -31.72 -1.92
CA LEU A 532 -1.39 -30.99 -1.24
C LEU A 532 -0.71 -31.94 -0.24
N LYS A 533 0.56 -32.30 -0.48
CA LYS A 533 1.32 -33.19 0.42
C LYS A 533 1.98 -32.41 1.53
N ASN A 534 2.77 -31.41 1.15
CA ASN A 534 3.48 -30.53 2.06
C ASN A 534 3.35 -29.11 1.51
N VAL A 535 2.89 -28.18 2.33
CA VAL A 535 2.80 -26.77 2.00
C VAL A 535 3.60 -26.00 3.02
N VAL A 536 4.67 -25.34 2.55
CA VAL A 536 5.40 -24.35 3.34
C VAL A 536 4.87 -22.98 2.95
N SER A 537 4.09 -22.38 3.82
CA SER A 537 3.45 -21.06 3.62
C SER A 537 4.21 -20.00 4.40
N VAL A 538 4.67 -18.98 3.69
CA VAL A 538 5.33 -17.80 4.26
C VAL A 538 4.37 -16.63 4.24
N GLU A 539 4.02 -16.10 5.40
CA GLU A 539 3.05 -15.02 5.54
C GLU A 539 3.29 -14.23 6.82
N ILE A 540 3.45 -12.91 6.69
CA ILE A 540 3.77 -12.01 7.81
C ILE A 540 2.57 -11.75 8.73
N SER A 541 1.34 -11.72 8.18
CA SER A 541 0.15 -11.45 8.95
C SER A 541 -0.34 -12.69 9.69
N ASN A 542 -0.35 -12.64 11.01
CA ASN A 542 -0.92 -13.70 11.85
C ASN A 542 -2.40 -13.99 11.51
N VAL A 543 -3.16 -12.97 11.13
CA VAL A 543 -4.56 -13.09 10.73
C VAL A 543 -4.70 -13.96 9.48
N ASN A 544 -3.86 -13.72 8.47
CA ASN A 544 -3.84 -14.49 7.22
C ASN A 544 -3.39 -15.94 7.47
N ARG A 545 -2.38 -16.14 8.31
CA ARG A 545 -1.94 -17.48 8.76
C ARG A 545 -3.07 -18.24 9.45
N SER A 546 -3.82 -17.58 10.33
CA SER A 546 -4.97 -18.18 11.01
C SER A 546 -6.10 -18.55 10.04
N ILE A 547 -6.37 -17.73 9.03
CA ILE A 547 -7.34 -18.05 7.95
C ILE A 547 -6.89 -19.33 7.22
N MET A 548 -5.64 -19.38 6.81
CA MET A 548 -5.08 -20.52 6.08
C MET A 548 -5.11 -21.81 6.93
N SER A 549 -4.74 -21.71 8.22
CA SER A 549 -4.83 -22.82 9.17
C SER A 549 -6.27 -23.32 9.34
N CYS A 550 -7.24 -22.42 9.52
CA CYS A 550 -8.64 -22.78 9.63
C CYS A 550 -9.15 -23.49 8.36
N TRP A 551 -8.81 -22.97 7.18
CA TRP A 551 -9.18 -23.60 5.91
C TRP A 551 -8.57 -25.00 5.76
N TRP A 552 -7.31 -25.16 6.15
CA TRP A 552 -6.59 -26.44 6.10
C TRP A 552 -7.28 -27.52 6.94
N GLU A 553 -7.69 -27.17 8.15
CA GLU A 553 -8.42 -28.07 9.05
C GLU A 553 -9.84 -28.37 8.57
N GLN A 554 -10.58 -27.34 8.13
CA GLN A 554 -11.96 -27.46 7.65
C GLN A 554 -12.09 -28.32 6.40
N THR A 555 -11.08 -28.29 5.53
CA THR A 555 -11.04 -29.13 4.32
C THR A 555 -10.45 -30.52 4.57
N ASN A 556 -10.12 -30.85 5.83
CA ASN A 556 -9.52 -32.12 6.25
C ASN A 556 -8.31 -32.52 5.41
N GLN A 557 -7.41 -31.57 5.14
CA GLN A 557 -6.21 -31.85 4.37
C GLN A 557 -5.36 -32.92 5.07
N THR A 558 -4.95 -33.93 4.30
CA THR A 558 -4.13 -35.05 4.81
C THR A 558 -2.63 -34.76 4.82
N GLY A 559 -2.21 -33.63 4.24
CA GLY A 559 -0.81 -33.23 4.14
C GLY A 559 -0.33 -32.46 5.38
N ASN A 560 0.89 -31.95 5.28
CA ASN A 560 1.48 -31.07 6.28
C ASN A 560 1.41 -29.61 5.84
N LEU A 561 0.97 -28.72 6.75
CA LEU A 561 1.06 -27.27 6.59
C LEU A 561 2.11 -26.73 7.57
N ILE A 562 3.13 -26.07 7.03
CA ILE A 562 4.19 -25.43 7.80
C ILE A 562 4.10 -23.93 7.56
N HIS A 563 3.89 -23.17 8.65
CA HIS A 563 3.90 -21.72 8.59
C HIS A 563 5.28 -21.16 8.95
N ILE A 564 5.72 -20.20 8.16
CA ILE A 564 6.88 -19.36 8.41
C ILE A 564 6.41 -17.91 8.36
N GLU A 565 6.84 -17.11 9.31
CA GLU A 565 6.36 -15.72 9.43
C GLU A 565 7.03 -14.80 8.40
N ASP A 566 8.35 -14.84 8.32
CA ASP A 566 9.12 -13.94 7.46
C ASP A 566 9.89 -14.72 6.39
N VAL A 567 9.91 -14.17 5.18
CA VAL A 567 10.70 -14.65 4.05
C VAL A 567 12.21 -14.59 4.34
N GLN A 568 12.64 -13.68 5.22
CA GLN A 568 14.03 -13.58 5.67
C GLN A 568 14.48 -14.80 6.51
N HIS A 569 13.54 -15.49 7.16
CA HIS A 569 13.84 -16.71 7.93
C HIS A 569 14.10 -17.92 7.03
N LEU A 570 13.81 -17.84 5.72
CA LEU A 570 14.17 -18.86 4.74
C LEU A 570 15.61 -18.67 4.26
N THR A 571 16.55 -19.08 5.12
CA THR A 571 17.96 -19.24 4.76
C THR A 571 18.18 -20.52 3.94
N ALA A 572 19.34 -20.63 3.29
CA ALA A 572 19.69 -21.83 2.52
C ALA A 572 19.66 -23.11 3.36
N ASP A 573 20.19 -23.06 4.59
CA ASP A 573 20.19 -24.20 5.51
C ASP A 573 18.77 -24.60 5.92
N ARG A 574 17.89 -23.61 6.15
CA ARG A 574 16.47 -23.84 6.45
C ARG A 574 15.75 -24.51 5.28
N LEU A 575 16.00 -24.06 4.06
CA LEU A 575 15.43 -24.63 2.84
C LEU A 575 15.94 -26.07 2.61
N GLU A 576 17.23 -26.31 2.79
CA GLU A 576 17.82 -27.64 2.69
C GLU A 576 17.24 -28.60 3.74
N HIS A 577 17.08 -28.13 4.97
CA HIS A 577 16.44 -28.91 6.03
C HIS A 577 14.98 -29.27 5.68
N LEU A 578 14.19 -28.32 5.17
CA LEU A 578 12.82 -28.56 4.74
C LEU A 578 12.75 -29.56 3.57
N MET A 579 13.64 -29.43 2.58
CA MET A 579 13.72 -30.34 1.44
C MET A 579 14.17 -31.76 1.86
N THR A 580 15.04 -31.86 2.87
CA THR A 580 15.46 -33.15 3.44
C THR A 580 14.32 -33.83 4.19
N MET A 581 13.53 -33.08 4.96
CA MET A 581 12.42 -33.63 5.74
C MET A 581 11.19 -33.99 4.90
N TYR A 582 10.80 -33.11 3.98
CA TYR A 582 9.52 -33.18 3.26
C TYR A 582 9.64 -33.52 1.77
N GLY A 583 10.88 -33.63 1.26
CA GLY A 583 11.20 -33.81 -0.15
C GLY A 583 11.35 -32.48 -0.89
N SER A 584 11.80 -32.54 -2.14
CA SER A 584 11.93 -31.37 -3.01
C SER A 584 10.60 -30.68 -3.24
N PHE A 585 10.63 -29.37 -3.48
CA PHE A 585 9.46 -28.60 -3.88
C PHE A 585 9.19 -28.80 -5.37
N ASP A 586 7.93 -29.04 -5.71
CA ASP A 586 7.47 -29.18 -7.08
C ASP A 586 7.01 -27.84 -7.66
N LEU A 587 6.47 -26.96 -6.80
CA LEU A 587 5.98 -25.64 -7.15
C LEU A 587 6.44 -24.59 -6.11
N VAL A 588 7.05 -23.51 -6.59
CA VAL A 588 7.29 -22.27 -5.85
C VAL A 588 6.31 -21.21 -6.36
N VAL A 589 5.42 -20.72 -5.51
CA VAL A 589 4.37 -19.76 -5.88
C VAL A 589 4.46 -18.52 -5.01
N GLY A 590 4.20 -17.34 -5.58
CA GLY A 590 4.08 -16.12 -4.78
C GLY A 590 3.58 -14.90 -5.54
N GLY A 591 3.11 -13.91 -4.80
CA GLY A 591 2.74 -12.59 -5.31
C GLY A 591 3.23 -11.56 -4.32
N SER A 592 4.17 -10.70 -4.73
CA SER A 592 4.74 -9.73 -3.78
C SER A 592 3.71 -8.64 -3.44
N PRO A 593 3.68 -8.13 -2.19
CA PRO A 593 2.89 -6.97 -1.83
C PRO A 593 3.18 -5.80 -2.78
N CYS A 594 2.14 -5.29 -3.44
CA CYS A 594 2.27 -4.32 -4.53
C CYS A 594 1.78 -2.90 -4.13
N ASN A 595 1.74 -2.56 -2.83
CA ASN A 595 1.22 -1.26 -2.38
C ASN A 595 2.04 -0.07 -2.93
N ASN A 596 3.32 -0.29 -3.26
CA ASN A 596 4.22 0.70 -3.89
C ASN A 596 4.20 0.67 -5.43
N LEU A 597 3.50 -0.30 -6.03
CA LEU A 597 3.42 -0.50 -7.49
C LEU A 597 2.01 -0.16 -8.04
N ALA A 598 0.99 -0.16 -7.19
CA ALA A 598 -0.37 0.24 -7.56
C ALA A 598 -0.51 1.77 -7.62
N GLY A 599 -1.04 2.28 -8.74
CA GLY A 599 -1.14 3.72 -9.04
C GLY A 599 -1.98 4.58 -8.09
N SER A 600 -2.65 3.98 -7.08
CA SER A 600 -3.48 4.69 -6.10
C SER A 600 -2.67 5.43 -5.02
N ASN A 601 -1.38 5.13 -4.85
CA ASN A 601 -0.51 5.82 -3.89
C ASN A 601 0.43 6.81 -4.62
N ARG A 602 -0.08 8.00 -4.98
CA ARG A 602 0.69 9.05 -5.69
C ARG A 602 1.94 9.56 -4.93
N HIS A 603 2.14 9.20 -3.66
CA HIS A 603 3.21 9.72 -2.80
C HIS A 603 4.42 8.78 -2.57
N HIS A 604 4.41 7.53 -3.04
CA HIS A 604 5.57 6.60 -2.95
C HIS A 604 5.68 5.76 -4.24
N ARG A 605 6.10 6.40 -5.34
CA ARG A 605 6.44 5.71 -6.60
C ARG A 605 7.91 5.27 -6.58
N ASP A 606 8.30 4.44 -5.62
CA ASP A 606 9.70 4.02 -5.49
C ASP A 606 10.04 2.80 -6.38
N GLY A 607 9.13 2.37 -7.26
CA GLY A 607 9.36 1.25 -8.17
C GLY A 607 9.79 -0.02 -7.43
N LEU A 608 10.82 -0.71 -7.94
CA LEU A 608 11.41 -1.88 -7.28
C LEU A 608 12.40 -1.52 -6.13
N GLU A 609 12.63 -0.24 -5.86
CA GLU A 609 13.55 0.26 -4.83
C GLU A 609 12.84 0.59 -3.51
N GLY A 610 11.51 0.53 -3.47
CA GLY A 610 10.72 0.70 -2.25
C GLY A 610 10.88 -0.48 -1.26
N LYS A 611 10.68 -0.22 0.03
CA LYS A 611 10.83 -1.21 1.12
C LYS A 611 10.01 -2.50 0.96
N GLU A 612 8.86 -2.45 0.29
CA GLU A 612 8.04 -3.64 -0.01
C GLU A 612 8.43 -4.32 -1.33
N SER A 613 9.10 -3.61 -2.24
CA SER A 613 9.50 -4.14 -3.54
C SER A 613 10.81 -4.93 -3.49
N SER A 614 11.60 -4.76 -2.42
CA SER A 614 12.76 -5.62 -2.13
C SER A 614 12.37 -7.09 -1.92
N LEU A 615 11.13 -7.35 -1.51
CA LEU A 615 10.59 -8.70 -1.30
C LEU A 615 10.55 -9.53 -2.58
N PHE A 616 10.51 -8.87 -3.76
CA PHE A 616 10.69 -9.56 -5.04
C PHE A 616 12.08 -10.22 -5.15
N PHE A 617 13.13 -9.56 -4.67
CA PHE A 617 14.48 -10.14 -4.70
C PHE A 617 14.61 -11.31 -3.72
N ASP A 618 13.86 -11.29 -2.61
CA ASP A 618 13.76 -12.46 -1.73
C ASP A 618 13.08 -13.65 -2.40
N TYR A 619 12.02 -13.41 -3.18
CA TYR A 619 11.42 -14.46 -4.01
C TYR A 619 12.44 -15.09 -4.95
N CYS A 620 13.19 -14.26 -5.69
CA CYS A 620 14.21 -14.73 -6.64
C CYS A 620 15.33 -15.48 -5.93
N ARG A 621 15.84 -14.94 -4.82
CA ARG A 621 16.86 -15.57 -3.98
C ARG A 621 16.43 -16.96 -3.53
N ILE A 622 15.20 -17.11 -3.04
CA ILE A 622 14.68 -18.39 -2.57
C ILE A 622 14.50 -19.36 -3.73
N LEU A 623 13.94 -18.90 -4.85
CA LEU A 623 13.77 -19.72 -6.05
C LEU A 623 15.10 -20.29 -6.54
N ASP A 624 16.15 -19.46 -6.64
CA ASP A 624 17.48 -19.88 -7.05
C ASP A 624 18.08 -20.92 -6.10
N VAL A 625 17.92 -20.73 -4.78
CA VAL A 625 18.40 -21.69 -3.78
C VAL A 625 17.66 -23.03 -3.91
N VAL A 626 16.33 -23.01 -4.02
CA VAL A 626 15.52 -24.23 -4.19
C VAL A 626 15.92 -24.95 -5.48
N LYS A 627 16.11 -24.23 -6.58
CA LYS A 627 16.52 -24.82 -7.86
C LYS A 627 17.94 -25.42 -7.80
N SER A 628 18.87 -24.74 -7.15
CA SER A 628 20.23 -25.21 -6.91
C SER A 628 20.25 -26.49 -6.07
N LEU A 629 19.49 -26.53 -4.97
CA LEU A 629 19.35 -27.72 -4.13
C LEU A 629 18.68 -28.87 -4.89
N THR A 630 17.63 -28.61 -5.65
CA THR A 630 16.92 -29.65 -6.43
C THR A 630 17.85 -30.31 -7.45
N SER A 631 18.72 -29.53 -8.10
CA SER A 631 19.73 -30.05 -9.03
C SER A 631 20.80 -30.93 -8.35
N ARG A 632 20.99 -30.83 -7.03
CA ARG A 632 21.94 -31.68 -6.28
C ARG A 632 21.33 -33.02 -5.86
N TYR A 633 20.00 -33.08 -5.72
CA TYR A 633 19.25 -34.26 -5.28
C TYR A 633 18.61 -35.05 -6.44
N SER A 634 18.66 -34.52 -7.66
CA SER A 634 18.26 -35.20 -8.91
C SER A 634 19.45 -35.95 -9.50
#